data_AF-A0A973JK50-F1
#
_entry.id   AF-A0A973JK50-F1
#
_cell.length_a   1.000
_cell.length_b   1.000
_cell.length_c   1.000
_cell.angle_alpha   90.00
_cell.angle_beta   90.00
_cell.angle_gamma   90.00
#
_symmetry.space_group_name_H-M   'P 1'
#
loop_
_entity.id
_entity.type
_entity.pdbx_description
1 polymer ?
#
loop_
_entity_poly.entity_id
_entity_poly.type
_entity_poly.pdbx_seq_one_letter_code
_entity_poly.pdbx_strand_id
1 'polypeptide(L)'
;MLLAIAALTLGASLVPLQPASALDTSGAVIDDPACVENTLPANDDGSSSQVNLPFDINFYGTTYSTMWVNNNGNVTFDGPLSTYTPFGLLATNRAIIAPFFADVDTRGTGSQPVQYGYGATAYQGHAAVCVNWVNVGYFSGHADKLNSFQLLLVTRPDKGVGSFDIVFNYDQIQWETGDYSGGMNGYGGTSARVGFSSGAGTVGTATELPGSGVSRAFLDQNAGGDTDGAGLKWSKLSSDVLGRYVFSVRAGGVIGDTYVAIGDSYQSGEGAHDYLAGTDTDTNKCHRSANAYPELLVDRGVVRLDLDFVACSGAVMIDLLRDEDPEGDGVPYDEDAQINHLGADTRLVTIGIVGNDLKFSDTVKECVIRSLGKWVTSPVFSRSCSGEMDEEVTERIDDLQGGYVGDYLMSIYRLVRTKAPYARVVVVSYPRFFPVDGSGGIGGCATLRKSDQRWMNSKIVRADKEIGQIARAAGFEYVNMADVLDGHEQCTEEPGMNGILPQAQSSVAKPESFHPNALGHGLMADRIKEQLYAGPAPSFTIHRGETVTRTFLVRGGGLAVNVGWPGSDVVTTLTSPSGVVYTRSEPQGADHGNGPTYEYFQVDNPEQGEWTVSMYGVDVDPAGEPVTFDAYDVPIANEAPTAALSVTGSGRTFQFDAGGSTDSDGAITDFMWDFGDGATATGAHVEHTYAYDGSFAPVLEVVDDDGDSSFAQAATNIARK
;
A
#
# COMPACT_ATOMS: atom_id res chain seq x y z
N MET A 1 13.49 -86.38 13.35
CA MET A 1 14.26 -86.17 12.11
C MET A 1 13.31 -85.54 11.10
N LEU A 2 13.73 -84.42 10.51
CA LEU A 2 13.11 -83.58 9.46
C LEU A 2 11.95 -82.62 9.78
N LEU A 3 12.20 -81.36 9.40
CA LEU A 3 11.32 -80.20 9.16
C LEU A 3 10.29 -80.46 8.05
N ALA A 4 9.16 -79.72 8.04
CA ALA A 4 8.84 -78.74 6.98
C ALA A 4 7.44 -78.07 7.10
N ILE A 5 7.46 -76.73 7.07
CA ILE A 5 6.59 -75.77 6.36
C ILE A 5 5.09 -75.71 6.73
N ALA A 6 4.68 -74.55 7.28
CA ALA A 6 3.29 -74.09 7.34
C ALA A 6 3.10 -72.89 6.39
N ALA A 7 2.10 -72.98 5.51
CA ALA A 7 1.55 -71.86 4.74
C ALA A 7 0.13 -71.60 5.25
N LEU A 8 -0.17 -70.36 5.67
CA LEU A 8 -1.53 -69.94 6.01
C LEU A 8 -1.96 -68.78 5.11
N THR A 9 -3.13 -68.99 4.50
CA THR A 9 -3.82 -68.14 3.53
C THR A 9 -4.47 -66.91 4.17
N LEU A 10 -4.38 -65.77 3.45
CA LEU A 10 -5.02 -64.50 3.77
C LEU A 10 -6.55 -64.56 3.70
N GLY A 11 -7.21 -64.03 4.73
CA GLY A 11 -8.58 -63.51 4.68
C GLY A 11 -8.56 -62.10 5.27
N ALA A 12 -8.71 -61.09 4.41
CA ALA A 12 -8.70 -59.68 4.79
C ALA A 12 -10.06 -59.27 5.36
N SER A 13 -10.10 -58.95 6.66
CA SER A 13 -11.17 -58.17 7.28
C SER A 13 -10.72 -56.70 7.31
N LEU A 14 -11.37 -55.86 6.50
CA LEU A 14 -11.21 -54.41 6.54
C LEU A 14 -11.79 -53.88 7.86
N VAL A 15 -10.92 -53.45 8.77
CA VAL A 15 -11.27 -52.57 9.88
C VAL A 15 -11.21 -51.14 9.34
N PRO A 16 -12.25 -50.31 9.48
CA PRO A 16 -12.18 -48.92 9.08
C PRO A 16 -11.14 -48.19 9.96
N LEU A 17 -10.16 -47.56 9.31
CA LEU A 17 -9.28 -46.58 9.93
C LEU A 17 -10.15 -45.44 10.49
N GLN A 18 -10.26 -45.38 11.81
CA GLN A 18 -10.70 -44.16 12.48
C GLN A 18 -9.70 -43.06 12.12
N PRO A 19 -10.15 -41.85 11.71
CA PRO A 19 -9.26 -40.72 11.62
C PRO A 19 -8.61 -40.51 12.99
N ALA A 20 -7.30 -40.28 13.00
CA ALA A 20 -6.59 -39.84 14.18
C ALA A 20 -7.35 -38.63 14.75
N SER A 21 -7.90 -38.81 15.95
CA SER A 21 -8.51 -37.75 16.72
C SER A 21 -7.54 -36.58 16.82
N ALA A 22 -7.98 -35.40 16.37
CA ALA A 22 -7.30 -34.15 16.64
C ALA A 22 -7.06 -34.06 18.16
N LEU A 23 -5.80 -33.99 18.56
CA LEU A 23 -5.43 -33.74 19.94
C LEU A 23 -5.83 -32.30 20.26
N ASP A 24 -6.86 -32.18 21.09
CA ASP A 24 -7.23 -30.96 21.79
C ASP A 24 -6.17 -30.69 22.87
N THR A 25 -5.31 -29.69 22.65
CA THR A 25 -4.35 -29.21 23.64
C THR A 25 -4.60 -27.72 23.87
N SER A 26 -4.88 -27.35 25.12
CA SER A 26 -5.35 -26.03 25.54
C SER A 26 -4.26 -24.92 25.55
N GLY A 27 -3.31 -24.95 24.60
CA GLY A 27 -2.16 -24.04 24.51
C GLY A 27 -1.45 -24.05 23.15
N ALA A 28 -0.56 -23.10 22.90
CA ALA A 28 0.29 -22.99 21.72
C ALA A 28 1.45 -24.01 21.70
N VAL A 29 2.00 -24.37 22.87
CA VAL A 29 3.10 -25.35 22.98
C VAL A 29 2.58 -26.72 22.55
N ILE A 30 3.33 -27.35 21.65
CA ILE A 30 2.96 -28.64 21.10
C ILE A 30 3.51 -29.76 21.98
N ASP A 31 2.61 -30.61 22.46
CA ASP A 31 2.94 -31.84 23.18
C ASP A 31 3.21 -32.98 22.18
N ASP A 32 4.45 -33.02 21.67
CA ASP A 32 4.94 -34.08 20.79
C ASP A 32 6.03 -34.90 21.51
N PRO A 33 5.87 -36.23 21.67
CA PRO A 33 6.91 -37.10 22.22
C PRO A 33 8.27 -36.99 21.51
N ALA A 34 8.30 -36.61 20.23
CA ALA A 34 9.54 -36.38 19.49
C ALA A 34 10.28 -35.10 19.96
N CYS A 35 9.60 -34.14 20.58
CA CYS A 35 10.23 -32.94 21.15
C CYS A 35 11.02 -33.22 22.43
N VAL A 36 10.91 -34.42 23.03
CA VAL A 36 11.52 -34.76 24.32
C VAL A 36 12.54 -35.89 24.26
N GLU A 37 13.07 -36.18 23.05
CA GLU A 37 14.07 -37.22 22.80
C GLU A 37 15.40 -36.96 23.52
N ASN A 38 15.78 -35.69 23.68
CA ASN A 38 17.02 -35.26 24.32
C ASN A 38 16.73 -34.28 25.45
N THR A 39 17.59 -34.30 26.47
CA THR A 39 17.44 -33.45 27.66
C THR A 39 18.79 -32.81 27.99
N LEU A 40 18.85 -31.49 28.11
CA LEU A 40 19.96 -30.82 28.79
C LEU A 40 19.84 -31.13 30.29
N PRO A 41 20.88 -31.68 30.96
CA PRO A 41 20.83 -31.86 32.40
C PRO A 41 20.50 -30.55 33.11
N ALA A 42 19.75 -30.61 34.23
CA ALA A 42 19.40 -29.42 35.01
C ALA A 42 20.65 -28.56 35.30
N ASN A 43 20.60 -27.29 34.90
CA ASN A 43 21.74 -26.38 34.89
C ASN A 43 21.25 -24.90 34.88
N ASP A 44 22.19 -23.98 34.72
CA ASP A 44 22.00 -22.52 34.76
C ASP A 44 22.32 -21.92 33.38
N ASP A 45 23.59 -22.01 32.95
CA ASP A 45 24.08 -21.31 31.74
C ASP A 45 24.60 -22.25 30.66
N GLY A 46 24.27 -23.53 30.78
CA GLY A 46 24.77 -24.59 29.93
C GLY A 46 24.17 -24.57 28.53
N SER A 47 24.98 -24.99 27.56
CA SER A 47 24.51 -25.36 26.22
C SER A 47 24.66 -26.86 26.02
N SER A 48 23.90 -27.41 25.08
CA SER A 48 24.11 -28.77 24.57
C SER A 48 25.50 -28.92 23.94
N SER A 49 25.91 -30.16 23.65
CA SER A 49 26.86 -30.39 22.56
C SER A 49 26.27 -29.90 21.23
N GLN A 50 27.11 -29.77 20.19
CA GLN A 50 26.63 -29.43 18.85
C GLN A 50 25.58 -30.45 18.39
N VAL A 51 24.44 -29.95 17.94
CA VAL A 51 23.30 -30.71 17.44
C VAL A 51 23.33 -30.65 15.92
N ASN A 52 23.23 -31.80 15.25
CA ASN A 52 23.11 -31.86 13.80
C ASN A 52 21.65 -31.66 13.41
N LEU A 53 21.39 -30.69 12.53
CA LEU A 53 20.05 -30.49 12.00
C LEU A 53 19.71 -31.61 11.02
N PRO A 54 18.46 -32.08 10.96
CA PRO A 54 17.99 -33.10 10.01
C PRO A 54 17.85 -32.55 8.58
N PHE A 55 17.96 -31.23 8.42
CA PHE A 55 17.91 -30.50 7.15
C PHE A 55 18.79 -29.25 7.25
N ASP A 56 19.23 -28.74 6.09
CA ASP A 56 19.92 -27.47 6.02
C ASP A 56 18.91 -26.30 6.06
N ILE A 57 19.25 -25.25 6.81
CA ILE A 57 18.50 -23.99 6.81
C ILE A 57 19.36 -22.88 6.24
N ASN A 58 18.79 -22.03 5.39
CA ASN A 58 19.43 -20.81 4.90
C ASN A 58 18.91 -19.64 5.76
N PHE A 59 19.75 -19.15 6.65
CA PHE A 59 19.42 -18.04 7.55
C PHE A 59 20.35 -16.86 7.26
N TYR A 60 19.77 -15.79 6.73
CA TYR A 60 20.43 -14.58 6.22
C TYR A 60 21.55 -14.86 5.22
N GLY A 61 21.29 -15.77 4.27
CA GLY A 61 22.24 -16.15 3.22
C GLY A 61 23.31 -17.15 3.68
N THR A 62 23.34 -17.49 4.97
CA THR A 62 24.25 -18.50 5.51
C THR A 62 23.53 -19.82 5.69
N THR A 63 24.08 -20.89 5.12
CA THR A 63 23.53 -22.24 5.30
C THR A 63 24.06 -22.85 6.60
N TYR A 64 23.16 -23.25 7.48
CA TYR A 64 23.47 -23.96 8.72
C TYR A 64 22.93 -25.38 8.69
N SER A 65 23.77 -26.31 9.11
CA SER A 65 23.45 -27.74 9.27
C SER A 65 23.61 -28.20 10.73
N THR A 66 23.98 -27.29 11.63
CA THR A 66 24.17 -27.57 13.06
C THR A 66 23.74 -26.39 13.91
N MET A 67 23.37 -26.65 15.16
CA MET A 67 23.05 -25.63 16.17
C MET A 67 23.48 -26.06 17.58
N TRP A 68 23.38 -25.15 18.54
CA TRP A 68 23.50 -25.42 19.98
C TRP A 68 22.22 -24.98 20.68
N VAL A 69 21.65 -25.87 21.51
CA VAL A 69 20.51 -25.57 22.37
C VAL A 69 21.02 -25.00 23.69
N ASN A 70 20.48 -23.87 24.12
CA ASN A 70 20.93 -23.18 25.30
C ASN A 70 19.87 -23.17 26.41
N ASN A 71 20.31 -23.31 27.66
CA ASN A 71 19.42 -23.29 28.82
C ASN A 71 18.64 -21.96 28.93
N ASN A 72 19.30 -20.85 28.61
CA ASN A 72 18.77 -19.49 28.67
C ASN A 72 17.88 -19.13 27.47
N GLY A 73 17.03 -20.06 27.01
CA GLY A 73 15.92 -19.80 26.10
C GLY A 73 16.28 -19.37 24.67
N ASN A 74 17.40 -19.87 24.15
CA ASN A 74 17.85 -19.58 22.78
C ASN A 74 18.53 -20.79 22.11
N VAL A 75 18.70 -20.70 20.80
CA VAL A 75 19.60 -21.53 20.01
C VAL A 75 20.59 -20.65 19.27
N THR A 76 21.80 -21.16 19.07
CA THR A 76 22.88 -20.46 18.36
C THR A 76 23.48 -21.33 17.27
N PHE A 77 24.05 -20.70 16.25
CA PHE A 77 24.57 -21.39 15.06
C PHE A 77 26.08 -21.25 14.87
N ASP A 78 26.71 -20.39 15.67
CA ASP A 78 28.11 -19.98 15.60
C ASP A 78 28.89 -20.34 16.89
N GLY A 79 28.39 -21.33 17.65
CA GLY A 79 29.01 -21.88 18.86
C GLY A 79 28.13 -21.75 20.11
N PRO A 80 28.46 -22.44 21.22
CA PRO A 80 27.67 -22.37 22.45
C PRO A 80 27.72 -20.98 23.08
N LEU A 81 26.63 -20.59 23.75
CA LEU A 81 26.53 -19.33 24.48
C LEU A 81 26.58 -19.58 25.99
N SER A 82 27.37 -18.80 26.72
CA SER A 82 27.51 -18.90 28.19
C SER A 82 27.06 -17.63 28.92
N THR A 83 26.41 -16.72 28.20
CA THR A 83 25.91 -15.46 28.76
C THR A 83 24.49 -15.67 29.27
N TYR A 84 24.22 -15.15 30.47
CA TYR A 84 22.92 -15.24 31.15
C TYR A 84 22.12 -13.94 31.12
N THR A 85 22.80 -12.79 31.22
CA THR A 85 22.14 -11.49 31.10
C THR A 85 21.89 -11.21 29.61
N PRO A 86 20.62 -11.09 29.19
CA PRO A 86 20.31 -10.97 27.77
C PRO A 86 20.81 -9.65 27.19
N PHE A 87 21.34 -9.71 25.97
CA PHE A 87 21.80 -8.55 25.19
C PHE A 87 20.85 -8.27 24.02
N GLY A 88 20.89 -7.04 23.49
CA GLY A 88 20.08 -6.68 22.32
C GLY A 88 20.50 -7.45 21.06
N LEU A 89 19.52 -8.00 20.34
CA LEU A 89 19.71 -8.86 19.17
C LEU A 89 19.93 -8.04 17.87
N LEU A 90 19.49 -6.78 17.83
CA LEU A 90 19.51 -5.96 16.61
C LEU A 90 20.91 -5.62 16.09
N ALA A 91 21.93 -5.64 16.96
CA ALA A 91 23.32 -5.29 16.63
C ALA A 91 24.33 -6.32 17.16
N THR A 92 23.89 -7.53 17.50
CA THR A 92 24.78 -8.57 18.02
C THR A 92 25.59 -9.22 16.91
N ASN A 93 26.79 -9.70 17.26
CA ASN A 93 27.64 -10.53 16.39
C ASN A 93 27.39 -12.03 16.61
N ARG A 94 26.21 -12.39 17.12
CA ARG A 94 25.81 -13.77 17.42
C ARG A 94 24.69 -14.21 16.50
N ALA A 95 24.92 -15.32 15.79
CA ALA A 95 23.88 -15.98 15.00
C ALA A 95 22.95 -16.75 15.96
N ILE A 96 21.80 -16.17 16.27
CA ILE A 96 20.93 -16.58 17.38
C ILE A 96 19.46 -16.54 16.99
N ILE A 97 18.69 -17.54 17.45
CA ILE A 97 17.22 -17.49 17.48
C ILE A 97 16.80 -17.67 18.94
N ALA A 98 16.09 -16.69 19.48
CA ALA A 98 15.76 -16.57 20.90
C ALA A 98 14.24 -16.41 21.08
N PRO A 99 13.48 -17.51 21.23
CA PRO A 99 12.07 -17.40 21.61
C PRO A 99 11.89 -16.70 22.96
N PHE A 100 12.86 -16.80 23.88
CA PHE A 100 12.85 -16.07 25.15
C PHE A 100 14.24 -16.07 25.82
N PHE A 101 15.12 -15.15 25.44
CA PHE A 101 16.46 -15.08 26.04
C PHE A 101 16.42 -14.38 27.40
N ALA A 102 16.57 -15.16 28.47
CA ALA A 102 16.64 -14.70 29.86
C ALA A 102 17.45 -15.67 30.73
N ASP A 103 17.68 -15.31 31.99
CA ASP A 103 18.49 -16.03 32.97
C ASP A 103 17.71 -17.21 33.60
N VAL A 104 17.57 -18.29 32.82
CA VAL A 104 16.78 -19.49 33.13
C VAL A 104 17.56 -20.38 34.10
N ASP A 105 16.91 -20.86 35.16
CA ASP A 105 17.52 -21.83 36.08
C ASP A 105 16.66 -23.10 36.21
N THR A 106 17.19 -24.22 35.73
CA THR A 106 16.51 -25.51 35.74
C THR A 106 16.82 -26.37 36.97
N ARG A 107 17.56 -25.85 37.95
CA ARG A 107 17.94 -26.56 39.19
C ARG A 107 16.90 -26.42 40.30
N GLY A 108 16.04 -25.40 40.23
CA GLY A 108 15.00 -25.11 41.22
C GLY A 108 13.97 -26.25 41.36
N THR A 109 13.45 -26.47 42.57
CA THR A 109 12.48 -27.56 42.82
C THR A 109 11.13 -27.22 42.19
N GLY A 110 10.80 -27.88 41.08
CA GLY A 110 9.60 -27.61 40.28
C GLY A 110 9.91 -27.13 38.86
N SER A 111 11.12 -26.61 38.65
CA SER A 111 11.67 -26.28 37.33
C SER A 111 12.00 -27.55 36.56
N GLN A 112 11.68 -27.63 35.27
CA GLN A 112 12.04 -28.79 34.44
C GLN A 112 13.29 -28.52 33.59
N PRO A 113 14.10 -29.54 33.30
CA PRO A 113 15.22 -29.39 32.37
C PRO A 113 14.74 -29.13 30.93
N VAL A 114 15.56 -28.43 30.15
CA VAL A 114 15.29 -28.15 28.73
C VAL A 114 15.32 -29.46 27.92
N GLN A 115 14.31 -29.66 27.08
CA GLN A 115 14.14 -30.84 26.25
C GLN A 115 14.11 -30.47 24.76
N TYR A 116 14.57 -31.34 23.88
CA TYR A 116 14.58 -31.07 22.44
C TYR A 116 14.64 -32.35 21.59
N GLY A 117 14.21 -32.24 20.34
CA GLY A 117 14.30 -33.31 19.36
C GLY A 117 14.26 -32.83 17.92
N TYR A 118 14.81 -33.64 17.03
CA TYR A 118 15.13 -33.25 15.65
C TYR A 118 15.15 -34.42 14.67
N GLY A 119 14.91 -35.67 15.10
CA GLY A 119 14.96 -36.85 14.24
C GLY A 119 13.59 -37.28 13.70
N ALA A 120 12.61 -37.44 14.60
CA ALA A 120 11.25 -37.87 14.27
C ALA A 120 10.22 -36.73 14.30
N THR A 121 10.62 -35.54 14.72
CA THR A 121 9.73 -34.39 14.88
C THR A 121 9.20 -33.91 13.53
N ALA A 122 7.88 -33.76 13.44
CA ALA A 122 7.22 -33.19 12.27
C ALA A 122 6.16 -32.18 12.69
N TYR A 123 6.07 -31.06 11.99
CA TYR A 123 5.03 -30.06 12.17
C TYR A 123 4.33 -29.81 10.84
N GLN A 124 3.01 -29.95 10.82
CA GLN A 124 2.19 -29.76 9.61
C GLN A 124 2.73 -30.54 8.39
N GLY A 125 3.13 -31.79 8.60
CA GLY A 125 3.64 -32.67 7.54
C GLY A 125 5.09 -32.41 7.10
N HIS A 126 5.78 -31.44 7.70
CA HIS A 126 7.18 -31.12 7.39
C HIS A 126 8.10 -31.53 8.53
N ALA A 127 9.34 -31.93 8.20
CA ALA A 127 10.34 -32.21 9.22
C ALA A 127 10.63 -30.96 10.05
N ALA A 128 10.80 -31.13 11.35
CA ALA A 128 11.04 -30.02 12.26
C ALA A 128 12.13 -30.34 13.28
N VAL A 129 12.66 -29.28 13.86
CA VAL A 129 13.42 -29.32 15.11
C VAL A 129 12.57 -28.64 16.16
N CYS A 130 12.54 -29.19 17.36
CA CYS A 130 11.73 -28.69 18.47
C CYS A 130 12.59 -28.55 19.73
N VAL A 131 12.44 -27.43 20.44
CA VAL A 131 13.10 -27.16 21.72
C VAL A 131 12.08 -26.65 22.73
N ASN A 132 12.00 -27.31 23.87
CA ASN A 132 11.05 -27.11 24.94
C ASN A 132 11.72 -26.51 26.19
N TRP A 133 11.26 -25.34 26.58
CA TRP A 133 11.48 -24.75 27.91
C TRP A 133 10.14 -24.72 28.63
N VAL A 134 9.67 -25.90 29.04
CA VAL A 134 8.38 -26.07 29.70
C VAL A 134 8.55 -26.03 31.20
N ASN A 135 7.78 -25.20 31.90
CA ASN A 135 7.84 -25.03 33.34
C ASN A 135 9.27 -24.75 33.87
N VAL A 136 9.96 -23.80 33.25
CA VAL A 136 11.31 -23.38 33.66
C VAL A 136 11.25 -22.19 34.62
N GLY A 137 12.07 -22.25 35.67
CA GLY A 137 12.29 -21.20 36.66
C GLY A 137 13.41 -20.23 36.26
N TYR A 138 13.73 -19.30 37.16
CA TYR A 138 14.73 -18.26 36.95
C TYR A 138 15.82 -18.27 38.02
N PHE A 139 16.99 -17.77 37.67
CA PHE A 139 18.11 -17.67 38.61
C PHE A 139 17.71 -16.84 39.85
N SER A 140 17.99 -17.24 41.08
CA SER A 140 18.97 -18.24 41.55
C SER A 140 18.37 -19.58 42.02
N GLY A 141 17.55 -20.21 41.18
CA GLY A 141 16.89 -21.50 41.49
C GLY A 141 15.46 -21.32 41.96
N HIS A 142 14.85 -20.18 41.62
CA HIS A 142 13.46 -19.87 41.92
C HIS A 142 12.53 -20.70 41.04
N ALA A 143 11.50 -21.24 41.67
CA ALA A 143 10.45 -22.02 41.01
C ALA A 143 9.05 -21.62 41.50
N ASP A 144 8.91 -20.45 42.14
CA ASP A 144 7.62 -19.86 42.53
C ASP A 144 6.86 -19.29 41.32
N LYS A 145 7.57 -19.00 40.21
CA LYS A 145 7.02 -18.64 38.91
C LYS A 145 7.70 -19.47 37.84
N LEU A 146 6.95 -19.90 36.84
CA LEU A 146 7.45 -20.78 35.80
C LEU A 146 7.03 -20.24 34.43
N ASN A 147 7.93 -20.36 33.45
CA ASN A 147 7.66 -20.06 32.04
C ASN A 147 7.53 -21.37 31.26
N SER A 148 6.65 -21.39 30.27
CA SER A 148 6.46 -22.48 29.31
C SER A 148 6.45 -21.92 27.90
N PHE A 149 7.54 -22.13 27.17
CA PHE A 149 7.71 -21.69 25.79
C PHE A 149 8.51 -22.70 24.96
N GLN A 150 8.34 -22.63 23.65
CA GLN A 150 8.89 -23.60 22.70
C GLN A 150 9.35 -22.92 21.41
N LEU A 151 10.41 -23.45 20.81
CA LEU A 151 10.88 -23.13 19.47
C LEU A 151 10.64 -24.32 18.55
N LEU A 152 10.09 -24.07 17.36
CA LEU A 152 10.20 -24.97 16.23
C LEU A 152 10.99 -24.32 15.10
N LEU A 153 11.85 -25.09 14.45
CA LEU A 153 12.39 -24.77 13.13
C LEU A 153 11.80 -25.80 12.16
N VAL A 154 11.01 -25.36 11.18
CA VAL A 154 10.23 -26.26 10.33
C VAL A 154 10.71 -26.13 8.89
N THR A 155 11.20 -27.21 8.29
CA THR A 155 11.72 -27.14 6.91
C THR A 155 10.60 -26.88 5.90
N ARG A 156 10.88 -26.05 4.89
CA ARG A 156 9.95 -25.70 3.81
C ARG A 156 10.60 -25.94 2.44
N PRO A 157 10.97 -27.20 2.11
CA PRO A 157 11.59 -27.52 0.82
C PRO A 157 10.65 -27.22 -0.35
N ASP A 158 9.33 -27.20 -0.10
CA ASP A 158 8.29 -26.76 -1.02
C ASP A 158 8.36 -25.26 -1.37
N LYS A 159 9.09 -24.46 -0.57
CA LYS A 159 9.28 -23.02 -0.74
C LYS A 159 10.72 -22.63 -1.08
N GLY A 160 11.51 -23.57 -1.59
CA GLY A 160 12.87 -23.34 -2.04
C GLY A 160 13.95 -23.95 -1.13
N VAL A 161 15.16 -24.01 -1.65
CA VAL A 161 16.30 -24.64 -0.97
C VAL A 161 16.68 -23.84 0.29
N GLY A 162 16.73 -24.52 1.43
CA GLY A 162 17.08 -23.93 2.72
C GLY A 162 15.97 -23.06 3.32
N SER A 163 14.78 -22.99 2.72
CA SER A 163 13.63 -22.29 3.29
C SER A 163 13.12 -23.04 4.52
N PHE A 164 12.73 -22.29 5.55
CA PHE A 164 12.19 -22.84 6.80
C PHE A 164 11.31 -21.80 7.50
N ASP A 165 10.50 -22.24 8.45
CA ASP A 165 9.72 -21.36 9.33
C ASP A 165 10.28 -21.41 10.74
N ILE A 166 10.36 -20.26 11.40
CA ILE A 166 10.65 -20.12 12.82
C ILE A 166 9.31 -20.02 13.54
N VAL A 167 9.02 -20.92 14.47
CA VAL A 167 7.77 -20.89 15.25
C VAL A 167 8.11 -20.71 16.72
N PHE A 168 7.60 -19.65 17.33
CA PHE A 168 7.61 -19.48 18.78
C PHE A 168 6.23 -19.82 19.33
N ASN A 169 6.18 -20.64 20.38
CA ASN A 169 4.95 -21.02 21.08
C ASN A 169 5.07 -20.65 22.56
N TYR A 170 4.03 -20.05 23.14
CA TYR A 170 3.99 -19.58 24.52
C TYR A 170 2.69 -20.00 25.20
N ASP A 171 2.82 -20.80 26.26
CA ASP A 171 1.69 -21.22 27.09
C ASP A 171 1.62 -20.49 28.43
N GLN A 172 2.78 -20.00 28.90
CA GLN A 172 2.88 -19.34 30.19
C GLN A 172 4.16 -18.50 30.26
N ILE A 173 4.05 -17.22 30.62
CA ILE A 173 5.19 -16.32 30.88
C ILE A 173 4.92 -15.53 32.16
N GLN A 174 5.54 -15.93 33.27
CA GLN A 174 5.32 -15.38 34.61
C GLN A 174 6.52 -14.60 35.16
N TRP A 175 7.69 -14.77 34.56
CA TRP A 175 8.92 -14.08 34.92
C TRP A 175 9.70 -13.66 33.67
N GLU A 176 10.60 -12.69 33.81
CA GLU A 176 11.36 -12.09 32.70
C GLU A 176 12.86 -11.92 32.98
N THR A 177 13.29 -11.98 34.24
CA THR A 177 14.69 -11.71 34.63
C THR A 177 15.11 -12.53 35.85
N GLY A 178 16.36 -13.01 35.86
CA GLY A 178 17.00 -13.64 37.03
C GLY A 178 17.66 -12.64 37.99
N ASP A 179 17.92 -13.07 39.22
CA ASP A 179 18.48 -12.23 40.29
C ASP A 179 19.80 -11.54 39.89
N TYR A 180 20.68 -12.26 39.18
CA TYR A 180 22.00 -11.74 38.80
C TYR A 180 21.90 -10.67 37.70
N SER A 181 20.90 -10.80 36.83
CA SER A 181 20.60 -9.83 35.77
C SER A 181 19.90 -8.57 36.31
N GLY A 182 19.89 -8.37 37.64
CA GLY A 182 19.31 -7.22 38.33
C GLY A 182 17.81 -7.37 38.60
N GLY A 183 17.24 -8.56 38.36
CA GLY A 183 15.85 -8.85 38.62
C GLY A 183 15.55 -8.94 40.12
N MET A 184 14.30 -8.66 40.49
CA MET A 184 13.79 -8.89 41.84
C MET A 184 12.47 -9.63 41.73
N ASN A 185 12.39 -10.82 42.33
CA ASN A 185 11.23 -11.72 42.26
C ASN A 185 10.81 -12.07 40.82
N GLY A 186 11.75 -12.15 39.89
CA GLY A 186 11.50 -12.49 38.48
C GLY A 186 11.19 -11.30 37.57
N TYR A 187 11.27 -10.05 38.07
CA TYR A 187 10.87 -8.84 37.33
C TYR A 187 11.96 -7.76 37.31
N GLY A 188 11.93 -6.86 36.32
CA GLY A 188 12.84 -5.72 36.23
C GLY A 188 14.27 -6.11 35.88
N GLY A 189 15.26 -5.25 36.17
CA GLY A 189 16.64 -5.50 35.75
C GLY A 189 16.81 -5.47 34.22
N THR A 190 17.62 -6.39 33.68
CA THR A 190 17.74 -6.59 32.24
C THR A 190 16.75 -7.65 31.77
N SER A 191 15.57 -7.21 31.32
CA SER A 191 14.48 -8.07 30.87
C SER A 191 14.80 -8.92 29.65
N ALA A 192 14.05 -10.01 29.51
CA ALA A 192 14.12 -10.96 28.42
C ALA A 192 14.11 -10.30 27.03
N ARG A 193 14.83 -10.93 26.09
CA ARG A 193 14.87 -10.54 24.67
C ARG A 193 14.22 -11.63 23.82
N VAL A 194 13.35 -11.26 22.90
CA VAL A 194 12.63 -12.21 22.04
C VAL A 194 12.85 -11.82 20.59
N GLY A 195 13.34 -12.75 19.77
CA GLY A 195 13.62 -12.48 18.37
C GLY A 195 14.78 -13.33 17.84
N PHE A 196 15.51 -12.80 16.86
CA PHE A 196 16.61 -13.51 16.22
C PHE A 196 17.59 -12.55 15.52
N SER A 197 18.80 -13.02 15.24
CA SER A 197 19.85 -12.26 14.56
C SER A 197 20.75 -13.17 13.73
N SER A 198 21.17 -12.68 12.58
CA SER A 198 22.19 -13.31 11.72
C SER A 198 23.58 -13.33 12.36
N GLY A 199 23.83 -12.45 13.34
CA GLY A 199 25.17 -12.21 13.89
C GLY A 199 26.06 -11.32 13.02
N ALA A 200 25.51 -10.64 12.01
CA ALA A 200 26.28 -9.71 11.18
C ALA A 200 26.52 -8.33 11.82
N GLY A 201 25.85 -8.01 12.94
CA GLY A 201 25.93 -6.70 13.59
C GLY A 201 25.31 -5.56 12.77
N THR A 202 24.49 -5.88 11.76
CA THR A 202 23.88 -4.91 10.84
C THR A 202 22.36 -4.91 10.92
N VAL A 203 21.77 -3.71 10.88
CA VAL A 203 20.31 -3.49 10.79
C VAL A 203 19.73 -4.20 9.56
N GLY A 204 18.54 -4.80 9.70
CA GLY A 204 17.89 -5.57 8.63
C GLY A 204 18.29 -7.04 8.56
N THR A 205 19.20 -7.49 9.44
CA THR A 205 19.58 -8.91 9.57
C THR A 205 19.24 -9.50 10.94
N ALA A 206 18.32 -8.85 11.65
CA ALA A 206 17.87 -9.21 12.97
C ALA A 206 16.48 -8.64 13.23
N THR A 207 15.75 -9.27 14.15
CA THR A 207 14.41 -8.86 14.58
C THR A 207 14.34 -9.02 16.10
N GLU A 208 13.69 -8.06 16.76
CA GLU A 208 13.22 -8.21 18.13
C GLU A 208 11.71 -7.96 18.14
N LEU A 209 10.95 -8.77 18.89
CA LEU A 209 9.54 -8.49 19.10
C LEU A 209 9.38 -7.21 19.93
N PRO A 210 8.37 -6.36 19.64
CA PRO A 210 8.01 -5.23 20.48
C PRO A 210 7.85 -5.66 21.94
N GLY A 211 8.54 -4.98 22.85
CA GLY A 211 8.63 -5.37 24.26
C GLY A 211 9.94 -6.05 24.66
N SER A 212 10.80 -6.40 23.70
CA SER A 212 12.12 -6.98 24.00
C SER A 212 12.98 -6.04 24.84
N GLY A 213 13.47 -6.56 25.98
CA GLY A 213 14.24 -5.78 26.95
C GLY A 213 13.42 -4.75 27.72
N VAL A 214 12.09 -4.77 27.60
CA VAL A 214 11.19 -3.88 28.34
C VAL A 214 10.55 -4.65 29.48
N SER A 215 10.72 -4.12 30.70
CA SER A 215 10.16 -4.70 31.93
C SER A 215 8.65 -4.89 31.82
N ARG A 216 8.21 -6.10 32.11
CA ARG A 216 6.82 -6.58 32.12
C ARG A 216 6.10 -6.55 30.79
N ALA A 217 6.80 -6.44 29.66
CA ALA A 217 6.14 -6.40 28.36
C ALA A 217 5.58 -7.77 27.92
N PHE A 218 6.24 -8.86 28.31
CA PHE A 218 5.94 -10.21 27.80
C PHE A 218 5.14 -11.10 28.75
N LEU A 219 4.83 -10.62 29.96
CA LEU A 219 4.20 -11.43 31.00
C LEU A 219 2.73 -11.73 30.69
N ASP A 220 2.22 -12.84 31.21
CA ASP A 220 0.81 -13.22 31.13
C ASP A 220 -0.11 -12.22 31.85
N GLN A 221 0.43 -11.51 32.85
CA GLN A 221 -0.23 -10.46 33.61
C GLN A 221 0.70 -9.25 33.73
N ASN A 222 0.34 -8.15 33.08
CA ASN A 222 1.12 -6.92 33.10
C ASN A 222 0.84 -6.10 34.37
N ALA A 223 1.65 -5.07 34.64
CA ALA A 223 1.64 -4.32 35.92
C ALA A 223 0.29 -3.69 36.32
N GLY A 224 -0.68 -3.59 35.40
CA GLY A 224 -2.02 -3.09 35.64
C GLY A 224 -3.05 -4.15 36.07
N GLY A 225 -2.70 -5.44 36.08
CA GLY A 225 -3.67 -6.53 36.25
C GLY A 225 -4.60 -6.72 35.05
N ASP A 226 -4.30 -6.03 33.94
CA ASP A 226 -5.10 -6.07 32.72
C ASP A 226 -4.73 -7.26 31.84
N THR A 227 -5.75 -7.90 31.26
CA THR A 227 -5.62 -9.03 30.33
C THR A 227 -5.71 -8.57 28.86
N ASP A 228 -5.39 -7.31 28.58
CA ASP A 228 -5.58 -6.60 27.29
C ASP A 228 -4.76 -7.14 26.10
N GLY A 229 -4.43 -8.43 26.06
CA GLY A 229 -3.87 -9.08 24.87
C GLY A 229 -2.37 -8.86 24.64
N ALA A 230 -1.69 -8.07 25.46
CA ALA A 230 -0.30 -7.66 25.19
C ALA A 230 0.80 -8.69 25.55
N GLY A 231 0.53 -9.64 26.45
CA GLY A 231 1.51 -10.68 26.83
C GLY A 231 1.76 -11.70 25.71
N LEU A 232 2.92 -12.36 25.67
CA LEU A 232 3.30 -13.26 24.56
C LEU A 232 2.25 -14.35 24.32
N LYS A 233 1.70 -14.94 25.38
CA LYS A 233 0.62 -15.94 25.36
C LYS A 233 -0.69 -15.43 24.74
N TRP A 234 -0.99 -14.14 24.92
CA TRP A 234 -2.28 -13.54 24.53
C TRP A 234 -2.24 -12.85 23.17
N SER A 235 -1.07 -12.84 22.53
CA SER A 235 -0.84 -12.31 21.19
C SER A 235 -0.41 -13.43 20.23
N LYS A 236 -0.44 -13.16 18.93
CA LYS A 236 -0.10 -14.11 17.86
C LYS A 236 0.48 -13.39 16.67
N LEU A 237 1.26 -14.09 15.84
CA LEU A 237 1.79 -13.58 14.56
C LEU A 237 1.72 -14.70 13.51
N SER A 238 1.10 -14.41 12.37
CA SER A 238 0.97 -15.34 11.24
C SER A 238 0.46 -16.74 11.64
N SER A 239 -0.50 -16.78 12.58
CA SER A 239 -1.08 -17.99 13.15
C SER A 239 -2.45 -17.69 13.75
N ASP A 240 -3.35 -18.67 13.75
CA ASP A 240 -4.65 -18.58 14.42
C ASP A 240 -4.65 -18.98 15.89
N VAL A 241 -3.54 -19.56 16.35
CA VAL A 241 -3.36 -19.98 17.74
C VAL A 241 -2.75 -18.83 18.55
N LEU A 242 -3.44 -18.39 19.60
CA LEU A 242 -2.90 -17.44 20.59
C LEU A 242 -1.64 -18.02 21.23
N GLY A 243 -0.62 -17.18 21.41
CA GLY A 243 0.69 -17.61 21.89
C GLY A 243 1.59 -18.19 20.81
N ARG A 244 1.16 -18.23 19.53
CA ARG A 244 1.97 -18.73 18.43
C ARG A 244 2.38 -17.61 17.46
N TYR A 245 3.67 -17.55 17.18
CA TYR A 245 4.30 -16.59 16.28
C TYR A 245 5.07 -17.36 15.22
N VAL A 246 4.72 -17.17 13.95
CA VAL A 246 5.38 -17.82 12.82
C VAL A 246 6.13 -16.77 12.02
N PHE A 247 7.42 -16.96 11.82
CA PHE A 247 8.25 -16.13 10.95
C PHE A 247 8.73 -16.97 9.78
N SER A 248 8.34 -16.61 8.57
CA SER A 248 8.71 -17.34 7.37
C SER A 248 10.13 -16.94 6.94
N VAL A 249 11.03 -17.90 6.71
CA VAL A 249 12.36 -17.64 6.17
C VAL A 249 12.46 -18.20 4.75
N ARG A 250 12.68 -17.33 3.77
CA ARG A 250 12.75 -17.68 2.34
C ARG A 250 13.98 -17.05 1.72
N ALA A 251 14.70 -17.82 0.90
CA ALA A 251 15.95 -17.38 0.26
C ALA A 251 16.97 -16.74 1.25
N GLY A 252 16.92 -17.10 2.54
CA GLY A 252 17.75 -16.51 3.59
C GLY A 252 17.11 -15.33 4.33
N GLY A 253 16.11 -14.63 3.80
CA GLY A 253 15.46 -13.51 4.48
C GLY A 253 14.27 -13.94 5.32
N VAL A 254 14.05 -13.30 6.47
CA VAL A 254 12.79 -13.43 7.22
C VAL A 254 11.74 -12.52 6.59
N ILE A 255 10.65 -13.11 6.13
CA ILE A 255 9.46 -12.43 5.63
C ILE A 255 8.47 -12.32 6.79
N GLY A 256 8.23 -11.10 7.23
CA GLY A 256 7.11 -10.73 8.06
C GLY A 256 6.43 -9.55 7.39
N ASP A 257 5.10 -9.56 7.39
CA ASP A 257 4.21 -8.51 6.91
C ASP A 257 3.84 -8.51 5.41
N THR A 258 2.59 -8.09 5.16
CA THR A 258 1.90 -8.16 3.85
C THR A 258 1.91 -6.80 3.15
N TYR A 259 2.14 -6.81 1.84
CA TYR A 259 1.80 -5.73 0.92
C TYR A 259 0.47 -6.07 0.25
N VAL A 260 -0.58 -5.30 0.51
CA VAL A 260 -1.88 -5.51 -0.13
C VAL A 260 -2.06 -4.49 -1.25
N ALA A 261 -2.24 -4.96 -2.48
CA ALA A 261 -2.52 -4.11 -3.64
C ALA A 261 -3.99 -4.22 -4.03
N ILE A 262 -4.74 -3.14 -3.78
CA ILE A 262 -6.17 -3.00 -4.05
C ILE A 262 -6.41 -1.91 -5.11
N GLY A 263 -7.57 -1.92 -5.75
CA GLY A 263 -7.96 -0.93 -6.74
C GLY A 263 -8.64 -1.51 -7.97
N ASP A 264 -8.61 -0.72 -9.04
CA ASP A 264 -9.28 -1.01 -10.31
C ASP A 264 -8.34 -1.62 -11.38
N SER A 265 -8.69 -1.43 -12.65
CA SER A 265 -7.96 -1.90 -13.83
C SER A 265 -6.54 -1.34 -13.95
N TYR A 266 -6.30 -0.11 -13.49
CA TYR A 266 -4.96 0.53 -13.51
C TYR A 266 -4.03 -0.02 -12.43
N GLN A 267 -4.57 -0.69 -11.41
CA GLN A 267 -3.81 -1.36 -10.36
C GLN A 267 -3.63 -2.85 -10.69
N SER A 268 -4.68 -3.50 -11.22
CA SER A 268 -4.60 -4.91 -11.64
C SER A 268 -3.70 -5.11 -12.86
N GLY A 269 -3.62 -4.15 -13.77
CA GLY A 269 -2.78 -4.24 -14.96
C GLY A 269 -3.51 -4.76 -16.19
N GLU A 270 -4.79 -4.41 -16.32
CA GLU A 270 -5.55 -4.57 -17.55
C GLU A 270 -4.77 -3.99 -18.74
N GLY A 271 -4.63 -4.75 -19.83
CA GLY A 271 -3.87 -4.32 -21.01
C GLY A 271 -2.34 -4.45 -20.89
N ALA A 272 -1.79 -4.84 -19.74
CA ALA A 272 -0.39 -5.19 -19.60
C ALA A 272 -0.11 -6.68 -19.95
N HIS A 273 -1.17 -7.46 -20.20
CA HIS A 273 -1.14 -8.90 -20.54
C HIS A 273 -0.40 -9.74 -19.50
N ASP A 274 -0.08 -11.00 -19.80
CA ASP A 274 0.54 -11.94 -18.84
C ASP A 274 -0.25 -12.05 -17.52
N TYR A 275 -1.55 -12.28 -17.66
CA TYR A 275 -2.46 -12.33 -16.52
C TYR A 275 -2.19 -13.56 -15.65
N LEU A 276 -2.23 -13.35 -14.34
CA LEU A 276 -2.06 -14.37 -13.33
C LEU A 276 -3.11 -15.47 -13.50
N ALA A 277 -2.71 -16.70 -13.16
CA ALA A 277 -3.59 -17.85 -13.29
C ALA A 277 -4.87 -17.65 -12.46
N GLY A 278 -6.04 -17.79 -13.10
CA GLY A 278 -7.34 -17.65 -12.46
C GLY A 278 -7.99 -16.28 -12.62
N THR A 279 -7.26 -15.25 -13.04
CA THR A 279 -7.78 -13.87 -13.11
C THR A 279 -8.24 -13.44 -14.50
N ASP A 280 -8.02 -14.28 -15.52
CA ASP A 280 -8.56 -14.14 -16.89
C ASP A 280 -9.21 -15.47 -17.33
N THR A 281 -10.46 -15.67 -16.91
CA THR A 281 -11.29 -16.85 -17.21
C THR A 281 -12.68 -16.42 -17.66
N ASP A 282 -13.57 -17.34 -18.00
CA ASP A 282 -14.95 -17.00 -18.40
C ASP A 282 -15.77 -16.35 -17.26
N THR A 283 -15.37 -16.58 -16.01
CA THR A 283 -16.08 -16.10 -14.82
C THR A 283 -15.28 -15.10 -14.00
N ASN A 284 -13.97 -14.96 -14.25
CA ASN A 284 -13.10 -14.03 -13.56
C ASN A 284 -12.34 -13.16 -14.55
N LYS A 285 -12.56 -11.84 -14.49
CA LYS A 285 -11.97 -10.84 -15.37
C LYS A 285 -11.24 -9.75 -14.59
N CYS A 286 -10.78 -10.04 -13.39
CA CYS A 286 -9.98 -9.08 -12.63
C CYS A 286 -8.67 -8.71 -13.32
N HIS A 287 -8.16 -9.56 -14.22
CA HIS A 287 -7.02 -9.27 -15.11
C HIS A 287 -5.79 -8.75 -14.36
N ARG A 288 -5.45 -9.40 -13.25
CA ARG A 288 -4.21 -9.12 -12.53
C ARG A 288 -3.02 -9.58 -13.35
N SER A 289 -2.14 -8.66 -13.74
CA SER A 289 -1.02 -8.90 -14.64
C SER A 289 0.29 -9.09 -13.87
N ALA A 290 1.12 -10.04 -14.30
CA ALA A 290 2.51 -10.15 -13.83
C ALA A 290 3.37 -8.91 -14.20
N ASN A 291 2.91 -8.11 -15.17
CA ASN A 291 3.52 -6.84 -15.56
C ASN A 291 2.90 -5.65 -14.82
N ALA A 292 1.91 -5.85 -13.95
CA ALA A 292 1.33 -4.76 -13.18
C ALA A 292 2.34 -4.18 -12.18
N TYR A 293 2.19 -2.90 -11.83
CA TYR A 293 3.15 -2.24 -10.95
C TYR A 293 3.30 -2.93 -9.58
N PRO A 294 2.26 -3.53 -8.95
CA PRO A 294 2.43 -4.23 -7.66
C PRO A 294 3.40 -5.41 -7.75
N GLU A 295 3.25 -6.25 -8.77
CA GLU A 295 4.14 -7.38 -9.06
C GLU A 295 5.55 -6.88 -9.38
N LEU A 296 5.67 -5.84 -10.20
CA LEU A 296 6.97 -5.26 -10.54
C LEU A 296 7.70 -4.67 -9.32
N LEU A 297 6.99 -4.08 -8.36
CA LEU A 297 7.60 -3.58 -7.12
C LEU A 297 8.21 -4.72 -6.29
N VAL A 298 7.59 -5.90 -6.27
CA VAL A 298 8.11 -7.08 -5.57
C VAL A 298 9.22 -7.77 -6.36
N ASP A 299 9.01 -8.03 -7.65
CA ASP A 299 9.99 -8.68 -8.52
C ASP A 299 11.31 -7.89 -8.61
N ARG A 300 11.22 -6.56 -8.67
CA ARG A 300 12.40 -5.66 -8.65
C ARG A 300 13.02 -5.53 -7.25
N GLY A 301 12.44 -6.13 -6.22
CA GLY A 301 12.91 -6.08 -4.84
C GLY A 301 12.79 -4.70 -4.18
N VAL A 302 11.94 -3.82 -4.73
CA VAL A 302 11.60 -2.51 -4.15
C VAL A 302 10.77 -2.72 -2.88
N VAL A 303 9.77 -3.60 -2.97
CA VAL A 303 8.98 -4.07 -1.84
C VAL A 303 9.45 -5.48 -1.49
N ARG A 304 9.72 -5.72 -0.20
CA ARG A 304 10.17 -7.03 0.34
C ARG A 304 9.17 -7.56 1.36
N LEU A 305 7.91 -7.53 0.97
CA LEU A 305 6.75 -8.01 1.72
C LEU A 305 6.06 -9.08 0.88
N ASP A 306 5.27 -9.96 1.51
CA ASP A 306 4.43 -10.88 0.75
C ASP A 306 3.31 -10.08 0.06
N LEU A 307 3.22 -10.15 -1.26
CA LEU A 307 2.18 -9.46 -2.03
C LEU A 307 0.87 -10.25 -1.97
N ASP A 308 -0.16 -9.61 -1.44
CA ASP A 308 -1.56 -9.99 -1.60
C ASP A 308 -2.20 -9.07 -2.65
N PHE A 309 -2.32 -9.58 -3.87
CA PHE A 309 -2.72 -8.80 -5.03
C PHE A 309 -4.18 -9.06 -5.39
N VAL A 310 -5.05 -8.09 -5.08
CA VAL A 310 -6.52 -8.25 -5.20
C VAL A 310 -7.22 -7.13 -5.95
N ALA A 311 -6.47 -6.17 -6.51
CA ALA A 311 -7.04 -5.22 -7.47
C ALA A 311 -7.76 -5.96 -8.61
N CYS A 312 -8.80 -5.35 -9.14
CA CYS A 312 -9.69 -6.00 -10.10
C CYS A 312 -10.13 -5.02 -11.19
N SER A 313 -9.91 -5.40 -12.45
CA SER A 313 -10.41 -4.66 -13.60
C SER A 313 -11.93 -4.45 -13.52
N GLY A 314 -12.37 -3.22 -13.78
CA GLY A 314 -13.77 -2.81 -13.70
C GLY A 314 -14.26 -2.35 -12.33
N ALA A 315 -13.49 -2.54 -11.25
CA ALA A 315 -13.94 -2.22 -9.91
C ALA A 315 -14.34 -0.75 -9.73
N VAL A 316 -15.49 -0.52 -9.09
CA VAL A 316 -15.93 0.75 -8.52
C VAL A 316 -15.73 0.75 -7.00
N MET A 317 -15.90 1.89 -6.33
CA MET A 317 -15.68 1.99 -4.87
C MET A 317 -16.49 0.99 -4.04
N ILE A 318 -17.70 0.65 -4.49
CA ILE A 318 -18.56 -0.30 -3.77
C ILE A 318 -18.03 -1.74 -3.84
N ASP A 319 -17.29 -2.09 -4.89
CA ASP A 319 -16.72 -3.44 -5.08
C ASP A 319 -15.53 -3.70 -4.15
N LEU A 320 -14.90 -2.63 -3.65
CA LEU A 320 -13.93 -2.77 -2.55
C LEU A 320 -14.57 -3.36 -1.29
N LEU A 321 -15.90 -3.23 -1.13
CA LEU A 321 -16.63 -3.56 0.10
C LEU A 321 -17.55 -4.79 -0.01
N ARG A 322 -17.71 -5.38 -1.19
CA ARG A 322 -18.69 -6.46 -1.41
C ARG A 322 -18.05 -7.69 -2.06
N ASP A 323 -18.60 -8.85 -1.71
CA ASP A 323 -18.19 -10.16 -2.21
C ASP A 323 -19.08 -10.65 -3.39
N GLU A 324 -19.99 -9.81 -3.91
CA GLU A 324 -20.92 -10.15 -4.99
C GLU A 324 -21.06 -8.97 -5.98
N ASP A 325 -21.24 -9.27 -7.28
CA ASP A 325 -21.62 -8.32 -8.35
C ASP A 325 -23.14 -8.34 -8.57
N PRO A 326 -23.96 -7.58 -7.83
CA PRO A 326 -25.40 -7.55 -8.04
C PRO A 326 -25.82 -6.89 -9.36
N GLU A 327 -24.93 -6.22 -10.10
CA GLU A 327 -25.25 -5.35 -11.24
C GLU A 327 -24.86 -5.97 -12.60
N GLY A 328 -24.02 -7.00 -12.62
CA GLY A 328 -23.57 -7.71 -13.82
C GLY A 328 -22.62 -6.86 -14.68
N ASP A 329 -21.85 -5.97 -14.05
CA ASP A 329 -20.97 -4.99 -14.69
C ASP A 329 -19.56 -5.52 -14.97
N GLY A 330 -19.20 -6.69 -14.44
CA GLY A 330 -18.01 -7.43 -14.83
C GLY A 330 -17.07 -7.83 -13.69
N VAL A 331 -17.39 -7.55 -12.43
CA VAL A 331 -16.62 -8.05 -11.28
C VAL A 331 -16.99 -9.52 -11.00
N PRO A 332 -16.02 -10.45 -10.79
CA PRO A 332 -16.32 -11.87 -10.62
C PRO A 332 -17.10 -12.16 -9.33
N TYR A 333 -18.15 -12.99 -9.40
CA TYR A 333 -18.90 -13.51 -8.24
C TYR A 333 -18.11 -14.47 -7.32
N ASP A 334 -16.79 -14.57 -7.46
CA ASP A 334 -15.94 -15.56 -6.77
C ASP A 334 -14.65 -14.92 -6.22
N GLU A 335 -14.70 -13.62 -5.90
CA GLU A 335 -13.61 -12.87 -5.27
C GLU A 335 -14.14 -12.22 -3.99
N ASP A 336 -13.36 -12.27 -2.91
CA ASP A 336 -13.67 -11.56 -1.67
C ASP A 336 -13.58 -10.04 -1.90
N ALA A 337 -14.33 -9.25 -1.13
CA ALA A 337 -14.18 -7.81 -1.10
C ALA A 337 -12.73 -7.46 -0.84
N GLN A 338 -12.14 -6.59 -1.66
CA GLN A 338 -10.71 -6.27 -1.59
C GLN A 338 -10.30 -5.76 -0.18
N ILE A 339 -11.20 -5.09 0.53
CA ILE A 339 -10.96 -4.62 1.89
C ILE A 339 -10.84 -5.75 2.92
N ASN A 340 -11.25 -6.98 2.61
CA ASN A 340 -11.13 -8.14 3.51
C ASN A 340 -9.70 -8.68 3.60
N HIS A 341 -8.84 -8.31 2.65
CA HIS A 341 -7.41 -8.65 2.63
C HIS A 341 -6.56 -7.75 3.54
N LEU A 342 -7.15 -6.69 4.11
CA LEU A 342 -6.46 -5.79 5.01
C LEU A 342 -6.52 -6.27 6.46
N GLY A 343 -5.39 -6.23 7.14
CA GLY A 343 -5.24 -6.62 8.55
C GLY A 343 -4.16 -5.84 9.29
N ALA A 344 -4.02 -6.10 10.59
CA ALA A 344 -2.99 -5.47 11.43
C ALA A 344 -1.54 -5.89 11.05
N ASP A 345 -1.40 -6.96 10.28
CA ASP A 345 -0.17 -7.46 9.67
C ASP A 345 0.15 -6.82 8.31
N THR A 346 -0.78 -6.05 7.72
CA THR A 346 -0.49 -5.26 6.53
C THR A 346 0.47 -4.10 6.84
N ARG A 347 1.54 -3.94 6.05
CA ARG A 347 2.52 -2.85 6.19
C ARG A 347 2.57 -1.90 5.02
N LEU A 348 2.13 -2.34 3.86
CA LEU A 348 1.99 -1.49 2.69
C LEU A 348 0.62 -1.75 2.07
N VAL A 349 -0.07 -0.67 1.74
CA VAL A 349 -1.25 -0.70 0.87
C VAL A 349 -0.99 0.25 -0.28
N THR A 350 -1.18 -0.24 -1.50
CA THR A 350 -1.38 0.64 -2.66
C THR A 350 -2.84 0.56 -3.08
N ILE A 351 -3.47 1.72 -3.27
CA ILE A 351 -4.87 1.83 -3.68
C ILE A 351 -4.99 2.82 -4.84
N GLY A 352 -5.79 2.49 -5.84
CA GLY A 352 -6.33 3.48 -6.78
C GLY A 352 -7.69 3.01 -7.27
N ILE A 353 -8.66 3.92 -7.22
CA ILE A 353 -10.07 3.66 -7.46
C ILE A 353 -10.71 5.00 -7.83
N VAL A 354 -11.99 5.01 -8.20
CA VAL A 354 -12.84 6.16 -8.60
C VAL A 354 -13.00 6.37 -10.10
N GLY A 355 -12.04 5.97 -10.95
CA GLY A 355 -12.15 6.16 -12.40
C GLY A 355 -13.43 5.58 -13.01
N ASN A 356 -13.84 4.40 -12.54
CA ASN A 356 -15.08 3.74 -12.95
C ASN A 356 -16.33 4.42 -12.35
N ASP A 357 -16.28 4.90 -11.11
CA ASP A 357 -17.37 5.65 -10.46
C ASP A 357 -17.69 6.96 -11.19
N LEU A 358 -16.66 7.62 -11.75
CA LEU A 358 -16.80 8.82 -12.60
C LEU A 358 -17.21 8.50 -14.04
N LYS A 359 -17.33 7.21 -14.38
CA LYS A 359 -17.65 6.70 -15.71
C LYS A 359 -16.68 7.18 -16.80
N PHE A 360 -15.38 7.30 -16.47
CA PHE A 360 -14.36 7.70 -17.45
C PHE A 360 -14.32 6.76 -18.65
N SER A 361 -14.50 5.44 -18.43
CA SER A 361 -14.50 4.46 -19.52
C SER A 361 -15.63 4.72 -20.53
N ASP A 362 -16.81 5.14 -20.08
CA ASP A 362 -17.93 5.48 -20.95
C ASP A 362 -17.69 6.80 -21.68
N THR A 363 -17.13 7.80 -20.99
CA THR A 363 -16.71 9.07 -21.60
C THR A 363 -15.74 8.85 -22.76
N VAL A 364 -14.72 8.02 -22.56
CA VAL A 364 -13.71 7.68 -23.57
C VAL A 364 -14.34 6.89 -24.72
N LYS A 365 -15.15 5.86 -24.43
CA LYS A 365 -15.86 5.07 -25.47
C LYS A 365 -16.72 5.94 -26.35
N GLU A 366 -17.53 6.81 -25.75
CA GLU A 366 -18.42 7.69 -26.49
C GLU A 366 -17.64 8.68 -27.36
N CYS A 367 -16.55 9.24 -26.83
CA CYS A 367 -15.69 10.12 -27.59
C CYS A 367 -15.07 9.43 -28.81
N VAL A 368 -14.57 8.20 -28.63
CA VAL A 368 -14.01 7.38 -29.71
C VAL A 368 -15.07 6.99 -30.75
N ILE A 369 -16.27 6.55 -30.33
CA ILE A 369 -17.35 6.19 -31.26
C ILE A 369 -17.78 7.40 -32.10
N ARG A 370 -17.86 8.58 -31.49
CA ARG A 370 -18.22 9.83 -32.18
C ARG A 370 -17.16 10.24 -33.20
N SER A 371 -15.88 10.04 -32.87
CA SER A 371 -14.75 10.20 -33.80
C SER A 371 -14.80 9.21 -34.97
N LEU A 372 -15.31 7.99 -34.76
CA LEU A 372 -15.39 6.92 -35.76
C LEU A 372 -16.69 6.89 -36.59
N GLY A 373 -17.59 7.87 -36.42
CA GLY A 373 -18.95 7.90 -36.95
C GLY A 373 -19.10 7.44 -38.41
N LYS A 374 -19.52 6.17 -38.58
CA LYS A 374 -19.97 5.57 -39.83
C LYS A 374 -21.34 6.12 -40.24
N TRP A 375 -21.52 6.39 -41.55
CA TRP A 375 -22.79 6.65 -42.27
C TRP A 375 -23.31 8.10 -42.44
N VAL A 376 -22.46 9.13 -42.44
CA VAL A 376 -22.88 10.45 -42.96
C VAL A 376 -21.77 11.06 -43.81
N THR A 377 -22.14 11.73 -44.90
CA THR A 377 -21.27 12.41 -45.88
C THR A 377 -20.55 13.66 -45.33
N SER A 378 -20.27 13.73 -44.03
CA SER A 378 -19.55 14.84 -43.39
C SER A 378 -18.09 14.46 -43.14
N PRO A 379 -17.11 15.37 -43.30
CA PRO A 379 -15.70 15.08 -42.98
C PRO A 379 -15.56 14.60 -41.53
N VAL A 380 -14.80 13.53 -41.32
CA VAL A 380 -14.50 12.92 -39.99
C VAL A 380 -14.03 13.94 -38.96
N PHE A 381 -13.43 15.03 -39.41
CA PHE A 381 -12.93 16.12 -38.58
C PHE A 381 -14.01 17.03 -37.99
N SER A 382 -15.31 16.86 -38.28
CA SER A 382 -16.37 17.83 -37.92
C SER A 382 -17.07 17.60 -36.56
N ARG A 383 -16.73 16.57 -35.77
CA ARG A 383 -17.36 16.27 -34.47
C ARG A 383 -16.35 16.35 -33.33
N SER A 384 -16.75 16.92 -32.19
CA SER A 384 -15.94 17.05 -30.97
C SER A 384 -16.68 16.49 -29.78
N CYS A 385 -15.96 15.87 -28.85
CA CYS A 385 -16.48 15.39 -27.57
C CYS A 385 -16.46 16.52 -26.52
N SER A 386 -15.42 17.35 -26.54
CA SER A 386 -15.19 18.42 -25.57
C SER A 386 -16.23 19.55 -25.58
N GLY A 387 -17.07 19.65 -26.62
CA GLY A 387 -18.17 20.62 -26.67
C GLY A 387 -19.53 20.05 -26.26
N GLU A 388 -19.69 18.72 -26.28
CA GLU A 388 -20.98 18.05 -26.04
C GLU A 388 -21.06 17.40 -24.66
N MET A 389 -19.93 16.93 -24.13
CA MET A 389 -19.87 16.12 -22.90
C MET A 389 -19.23 16.85 -21.71
N ASP A 390 -18.73 18.07 -21.91
CA ASP A 390 -17.92 18.78 -20.92
C ASP A 390 -18.69 19.09 -19.62
N GLU A 391 -19.92 19.58 -19.73
CA GLU A 391 -20.76 19.90 -18.56
C GLU A 391 -21.01 18.65 -17.70
N GLU A 392 -21.45 17.55 -18.32
CA GLU A 392 -21.75 16.28 -17.63
C GLU A 392 -20.50 15.66 -17.00
N VAL A 393 -19.36 15.67 -17.68
CA VAL A 393 -18.11 15.11 -17.14
C VAL A 393 -17.56 15.98 -16.03
N THR A 394 -17.66 17.30 -16.15
CA THR A 394 -17.21 18.24 -15.11
C THR A 394 -18.06 18.08 -13.85
N GLU A 395 -19.39 17.98 -13.96
CA GLU A 395 -20.27 17.76 -12.81
C GLU A 395 -19.92 16.48 -12.03
N ARG A 396 -19.56 15.40 -12.74
CA ARG A 396 -19.11 14.16 -12.09
C ARG A 396 -17.79 14.33 -11.34
N ILE A 397 -16.84 15.07 -11.91
CA ILE A 397 -15.55 15.36 -11.27
C ILE A 397 -15.74 16.29 -10.06
N ASP A 398 -16.63 17.28 -10.18
CA ASP A 398 -16.96 18.21 -9.09
C ASP A 398 -17.64 17.51 -7.91
N ASP A 399 -18.28 16.34 -8.12
CA ASP A 399 -18.80 15.51 -7.01
C ASP A 399 -17.68 14.90 -6.13
N LEU A 400 -16.40 14.95 -6.57
CA LEU A 400 -15.25 14.71 -5.69
C LEU A 400 -15.04 15.86 -4.69
N GLN A 401 -15.38 17.09 -5.07
CA GLN A 401 -15.25 18.29 -4.23
C GLN A 401 -16.48 18.47 -3.34
N GLY A 402 -16.56 17.68 -2.26
CA GLY A 402 -17.64 17.82 -1.26
C GLY A 402 -19.00 17.27 -1.70
N GLY A 403 -19.01 16.45 -2.76
CA GLY A 403 -20.15 15.67 -3.21
C GLY A 403 -20.15 14.23 -2.68
N TYR A 404 -21.07 13.42 -3.19
CA TYR A 404 -21.27 12.05 -2.69
C TYR A 404 -20.07 11.15 -2.96
N VAL A 405 -19.48 11.22 -4.15
CA VAL A 405 -18.31 10.44 -4.56
C VAL A 405 -17.11 10.79 -3.69
N GLY A 406 -16.86 12.08 -3.45
CA GLY A 406 -15.77 12.54 -2.57
C GLY A 406 -15.91 12.06 -1.12
N ASP A 407 -17.11 12.22 -0.54
CA ASP A 407 -17.43 11.76 0.81
C ASP A 407 -17.29 10.23 0.93
N TYR A 408 -17.72 9.51 -0.11
CA TYR A 408 -17.64 8.06 -0.13
C TYR A 408 -16.19 7.57 -0.24
N LEU A 409 -15.37 8.19 -1.09
CA LEU A 409 -13.94 7.88 -1.19
C LEU A 409 -13.22 8.13 0.15
N MET A 410 -13.50 9.25 0.82
CA MET A 410 -12.98 9.52 2.16
C MET A 410 -13.39 8.43 3.17
N SER A 411 -14.61 7.90 3.07
CA SER A 411 -15.06 6.80 3.93
C SER A 411 -14.31 5.49 3.69
N ILE A 412 -14.01 5.16 2.43
CA ILE A 412 -13.17 4.01 2.05
C ILE A 412 -11.77 4.18 2.63
N TYR A 413 -11.16 5.36 2.48
CA TYR A 413 -9.82 5.60 3.03
C TYR A 413 -9.78 5.46 4.55
N ARG A 414 -10.76 5.99 5.27
CA ARG A 414 -10.87 5.78 6.73
C ARG A 414 -11.01 4.30 7.09
N LEU A 415 -11.74 3.52 6.29
CA LEU A 415 -11.87 2.07 6.49
C LEU A 415 -10.55 1.33 6.25
N VAL A 416 -9.80 1.68 5.19
CA VAL A 416 -8.45 1.15 4.93
C VAL A 416 -7.55 1.38 6.15
N ARG A 417 -7.51 2.60 6.68
CA ARG A 417 -6.74 2.92 7.90
C ARG A 417 -7.23 2.11 9.11
N THR A 418 -8.53 1.92 9.25
CA THR A 418 -9.10 1.16 10.38
C THR A 418 -8.69 -0.31 10.34
N LYS A 419 -8.71 -0.93 9.15
CA LYS A 419 -8.34 -2.35 8.99
C LYS A 419 -6.83 -2.59 8.99
N ALA A 420 -6.07 -1.66 8.42
CA ALA A 420 -4.61 -1.72 8.34
C ALA A 420 -3.96 -0.54 9.10
N PRO A 421 -4.11 -0.48 10.44
CA PRO A 421 -3.69 0.68 11.24
C PRO A 421 -2.21 1.00 11.13
N TYR A 422 -1.38 -0.02 10.89
CA TYR A 422 0.08 0.09 10.82
C TYR A 422 0.62 0.12 9.39
N ALA A 423 -0.25 0.10 8.38
CA ALA A 423 0.19 0.16 7.01
C ALA A 423 0.59 1.58 6.61
N ARG A 424 1.68 1.68 5.84
CA ARG A 424 1.89 2.78 4.93
C ARG A 424 0.85 2.67 3.81
N VAL A 425 0.06 3.71 3.58
CA VAL A 425 -0.99 3.71 2.55
C VAL A 425 -0.63 4.72 1.48
N VAL A 426 -0.53 4.24 0.25
CA VAL A 426 -0.13 5.02 -0.93
C VAL A 426 -1.28 5.00 -1.94
N VAL A 427 -1.88 6.15 -2.17
CA VAL A 427 -2.89 6.36 -3.21
C VAL A 427 -2.18 6.61 -4.54
N VAL A 428 -2.47 5.81 -5.56
CA VAL A 428 -1.85 5.85 -6.88
C VAL A 428 -2.88 6.36 -7.89
N SER A 429 -2.62 7.51 -8.51
CA SER A 429 -3.55 8.17 -9.45
C SER A 429 -3.41 7.66 -10.89
N TYR A 430 -4.06 8.30 -11.86
CA TYR A 430 -4.13 7.84 -13.25
C TYR A 430 -3.19 8.62 -14.19
N PRO A 431 -2.52 7.96 -15.14
CA PRO A 431 -1.75 8.67 -16.16
C PRO A 431 -2.63 9.37 -17.19
N ARG A 432 -2.18 10.52 -17.68
CA ARG A 432 -2.84 11.17 -18.82
C ARG A 432 -2.64 10.34 -20.10
N PHE A 433 -3.58 10.46 -21.04
CA PHE A 433 -3.58 9.60 -22.22
C PHE A 433 -2.67 10.10 -23.33
N PHE A 434 -2.61 11.41 -23.54
CA PHE A 434 -1.99 12.03 -24.72
C PHE A 434 -0.88 13.01 -24.33
N PRO A 435 0.00 13.42 -25.27
CA PRO A 435 0.91 14.55 -25.05
C PRO A 435 0.15 15.83 -24.70
N VAL A 436 0.75 16.73 -23.90
CA VAL A 436 0.10 17.97 -23.40
C VAL A 436 -0.48 18.83 -24.50
N ASP A 437 0.22 18.92 -25.64
CA ASP A 437 -0.18 19.73 -26.79
C ASP A 437 -1.15 19.01 -27.74
N GLY A 438 -1.58 17.79 -27.38
CA GLY A 438 -2.36 16.91 -28.26
C GLY A 438 -1.62 16.54 -29.54
N SER A 439 -0.28 16.66 -29.56
CA SER A 439 0.50 16.21 -30.71
C SER A 439 0.53 14.69 -30.75
N GLY A 440 0.25 14.14 -31.94
CA GLY A 440 0.14 12.68 -32.08
C GLY A 440 -0.56 12.28 -33.37
N GLY A 441 0.20 11.76 -34.33
CA GLY A 441 -0.34 11.29 -35.62
C GLY A 441 -0.22 9.78 -35.84
N ILE A 442 0.38 9.07 -34.89
CA ILE A 442 0.75 7.65 -34.98
C ILE A 442 -0.28 6.81 -34.21
N GLY A 443 -0.52 5.56 -34.61
CA GLY A 443 -1.28 4.59 -33.80
C GLY A 443 -2.79 4.79 -33.72
N GLY A 444 -3.42 5.48 -34.71
CA GLY A 444 -4.88 5.65 -34.78
C GLY A 444 -5.41 6.94 -34.16
N CYS A 445 -4.55 7.78 -33.58
CA CYS A 445 -4.94 9.05 -32.97
C CYS A 445 -5.33 10.14 -33.97
N ALA A 446 -5.00 9.97 -35.26
CA ALA A 446 -5.35 10.94 -36.30
C ALA A 446 -6.86 11.14 -36.48
N THR A 447 -7.71 10.27 -35.89
CA THR A 447 -9.16 10.41 -35.91
C THR A 447 -9.71 11.23 -34.74
N LEU A 448 -8.96 11.39 -33.65
CA LEU A 448 -9.34 12.22 -32.50
C LEU A 448 -8.80 13.64 -32.68
N ARG A 449 -9.66 14.64 -32.48
CA ARG A 449 -9.25 16.05 -32.55
C ARG A 449 -8.23 16.38 -31.47
N LYS A 450 -7.37 17.37 -31.73
CA LYS A 450 -6.41 17.81 -30.73
C LYS A 450 -7.10 18.41 -29.52
N SER A 451 -8.19 19.15 -29.74
CA SER A 451 -9.02 19.67 -28.65
C SER A 451 -9.62 18.57 -27.77
N ASP A 452 -10.04 17.44 -28.36
CA ASP A 452 -10.60 16.32 -27.59
C ASP A 452 -9.51 15.57 -26.81
N GLN A 453 -8.29 15.46 -27.36
CA GLN A 453 -7.13 14.88 -26.66
C GLN A 453 -6.73 15.71 -25.44
N ARG A 454 -6.59 17.03 -25.61
CA ARG A 454 -6.26 17.95 -24.51
C ARG A 454 -7.36 18.01 -23.47
N TRP A 455 -8.62 17.99 -23.89
CA TRP A 455 -9.78 17.90 -23.00
C TRP A 455 -9.77 16.63 -22.14
N MET A 456 -9.54 15.45 -22.72
CA MET A 456 -9.47 14.21 -21.93
C MET A 456 -8.33 14.26 -20.90
N ASN A 457 -7.16 14.78 -21.28
CA ASN A 457 -6.05 14.98 -20.36
C ASN A 457 -6.43 15.92 -19.20
N SER A 458 -7.09 17.05 -19.48
CA SER A 458 -7.45 18.02 -18.44
C SER A 458 -8.45 17.43 -17.44
N LYS A 459 -9.40 16.60 -17.90
CA LYS A 459 -10.33 15.90 -17.00
C LYS A 459 -9.64 14.89 -16.09
N ILE A 460 -8.64 14.14 -16.59
CA ILE A 460 -7.84 13.23 -15.76
C ILE A 460 -7.05 14.03 -14.72
N VAL A 461 -6.35 15.07 -15.15
CA VAL A 461 -5.52 15.91 -14.26
C VAL A 461 -6.36 16.53 -13.14
N ARG A 462 -7.57 17.04 -13.47
CA ARG A 462 -8.49 17.58 -12.47
C ARG A 462 -8.96 16.51 -11.49
N ALA A 463 -9.42 15.36 -11.97
CA ALA A 463 -9.84 14.26 -11.08
C ALA A 463 -8.71 13.79 -10.16
N ASP A 464 -7.49 13.65 -10.69
CA ASP A 464 -6.29 13.28 -9.94
C ASP A 464 -5.95 14.29 -8.85
N LYS A 465 -6.06 15.61 -9.15
CA LYS A 465 -5.87 16.69 -8.18
C LYS A 465 -6.80 16.49 -6.97
N GLU A 466 -8.08 16.21 -7.22
CA GLU A 466 -9.09 16.02 -6.18
C GLU A 466 -8.90 14.73 -5.38
N ILE A 467 -8.62 13.61 -6.05
CA ILE A 467 -8.29 12.33 -5.38
C ILE A 467 -7.09 12.53 -4.44
N GLY A 468 -6.09 13.31 -4.88
CA GLY A 468 -4.93 13.64 -4.07
C GLY A 468 -5.27 14.48 -2.84
N GLN A 469 -6.20 15.43 -2.94
CA GLN A 469 -6.66 16.21 -1.79
C GLN A 469 -7.35 15.31 -0.76
N ILE A 470 -8.26 14.43 -1.20
CA ILE A 470 -8.97 13.47 -0.34
C ILE A 470 -7.99 12.50 0.33
N ALA A 471 -6.99 12.00 -0.41
CA ALA A 471 -5.95 11.11 0.12
C ALA A 471 -5.15 11.78 1.25
N ARG A 472 -4.69 13.01 1.01
CA ARG A 472 -3.95 13.79 2.02
C ARG A 472 -4.81 14.10 3.25
N ALA A 473 -6.08 14.45 3.05
CA ALA A 473 -7.03 14.66 4.13
C ALA A 473 -7.31 13.39 4.97
N ALA A 474 -7.13 12.20 4.39
CA ALA A 474 -7.19 10.92 5.09
C ALA A 474 -5.85 10.52 5.78
N GLY A 475 -4.81 11.35 5.66
CA GLY A 475 -3.46 11.07 6.20
C GLY A 475 -2.70 10.02 5.38
N PHE A 476 -3.01 9.90 4.08
CA PHE A 476 -2.36 8.97 3.17
C PHE A 476 -1.36 9.68 2.25
N GLU A 477 -0.38 8.92 1.78
CA GLU A 477 0.52 9.39 0.73
C GLU A 477 -0.20 9.32 -0.62
N TYR A 478 0.19 10.19 -1.55
CA TYR A 478 -0.39 10.28 -2.87
C TYR A 478 0.71 10.36 -3.93
N VAL A 479 0.57 9.56 -4.99
CA VAL A 479 1.48 9.55 -6.14
C VAL A 479 0.72 10.02 -7.36
N ASN A 480 1.07 11.21 -7.83
CA ASN A 480 0.57 11.75 -9.09
C ASN A 480 1.18 10.97 -10.27
N MET A 481 0.31 10.42 -11.11
CA MET A 481 0.68 9.68 -12.31
C MET A 481 0.45 10.47 -13.60
N ALA A 482 -0.14 11.67 -13.54
CA ALA A 482 -0.54 12.42 -14.72
C ALA A 482 0.58 12.58 -15.76
N ASP A 483 1.83 12.76 -15.33
CA ASP A 483 3.01 12.95 -16.18
C ASP A 483 3.92 11.70 -16.30
N VAL A 484 3.52 10.57 -15.73
CA VAL A 484 4.40 9.38 -15.64
C VAL A 484 4.71 8.77 -17.02
N LEU A 485 3.87 9.07 -18.02
CA LEU A 485 4.03 8.62 -19.39
C LEU A 485 4.59 9.71 -20.31
N ASP A 486 5.15 10.81 -19.80
CA ASP A 486 5.73 11.86 -20.65
C ASP A 486 6.77 11.30 -21.64
N GLY A 487 6.53 11.49 -22.94
CA GLY A 487 7.34 10.92 -24.03
C GLY A 487 6.92 9.50 -24.46
N HIS A 488 6.00 8.88 -23.72
CA HIS A 488 5.44 7.55 -23.90
C HIS A 488 3.91 7.56 -23.86
N GLU A 489 3.27 8.70 -24.04
CA GLU A 489 1.81 8.79 -24.08
C GLU A 489 1.27 8.07 -25.32
N GLN A 490 -0.05 7.91 -25.38
CA GLN A 490 -0.70 7.49 -26.60
C GLN A 490 -0.31 8.44 -27.75
N CYS A 491 -0.16 7.90 -28.96
CA CYS A 491 0.23 8.65 -30.17
C CYS A 491 1.72 9.03 -30.29
N THR A 492 2.57 8.60 -29.36
CA THR A 492 4.03 8.66 -29.46
C THR A 492 4.60 7.46 -30.24
N GLU A 493 5.92 7.41 -30.45
CA GLU A 493 6.58 6.30 -31.16
C GLU A 493 6.60 4.99 -30.35
N GLU A 494 6.75 5.10 -29.02
CA GLU A 494 6.79 3.98 -28.08
C GLU A 494 5.78 4.21 -26.96
N PRO A 495 4.48 4.06 -27.25
CA PRO A 495 3.45 4.35 -26.26
C PRO A 495 3.49 3.34 -25.12
N GLY A 496 3.54 3.83 -23.88
CA GLY A 496 3.28 3.09 -22.64
C GLY A 496 1.79 2.96 -22.32
N MET A 497 0.93 3.58 -23.12
CA MET A 497 -0.52 3.47 -23.08
C MET A 497 -1.03 2.58 -24.22
N ASN A 498 -2.07 1.77 -23.99
CA ASN A 498 -2.73 1.02 -25.06
C ASN A 498 -3.66 1.94 -25.87
N GLY A 499 -3.58 1.81 -27.20
CA GLY A 499 -4.47 2.53 -28.11
C GLY A 499 -5.89 1.96 -28.17
N ILE A 500 -6.69 2.48 -29.10
CA ILE A 500 -8.02 1.94 -29.39
C ILE A 500 -7.86 0.58 -30.07
N LEU A 501 -8.09 -0.49 -29.33
CA LEU A 501 -8.03 -1.84 -29.87
C LEU A 501 -9.41 -2.27 -30.35
N PRO A 502 -9.63 -2.45 -31.67
CA PRO A 502 -10.94 -2.83 -32.19
C PRO A 502 -11.29 -4.27 -31.79
N GLN A 503 -12.48 -4.45 -31.21
CA GLN A 503 -13.02 -5.78 -30.96
C GLN A 503 -13.64 -6.34 -32.26
N ALA A 504 -13.29 -7.56 -32.64
CA ALA A 504 -13.83 -8.19 -33.83
C ALA A 504 -15.37 -8.29 -33.73
N GLN A 505 -16.08 -7.71 -34.70
CA GLN A 505 -17.55 -7.72 -34.83
C GLN A 505 -18.36 -6.92 -33.78
N SER A 506 -17.74 -6.06 -32.96
CA SER A 506 -18.46 -5.14 -32.06
C SER A 506 -18.16 -3.68 -32.38
N SER A 507 -19.05 -2.76 -31.98
CA SER A 507 -18.84 -1.31 -32.02
C SER A 507 -18.05 -0.78 -30.81
N VAL A 508 -17.44 -1.67 -30.01
CA VAL A 508 -16.83 -1.37 -28.72
C VAL A 508 -15.33 -1.61 -28.79
N ALA A 509 -14.55 -0.70 -28.22
CA ALA A 509 -13.11 -0.89 -28.01
C ALA A 509 -12.88 -2.00 -26.98
N LYS A 510 -11.77 -2.75 -27.06
CA LYS A 510 -11.45 -3.75 -26.02
C LYS A 510 -11.30 -3.07 -24.63
N PRO A 511 -11.58 -3.78 -23.52
CA PRO A 511 -11.38 -3.27 -22.16
C PRO A 511 -9.99 -2.68 -21.91
N GLU A 512 -8.96 -3.29 -22.52
CA GLU A 512 -7.55 -2.88 -22.50
C GLU A 512 -7.27 -1.47 -23.08
N SER A 513 -8.22 -0.88 -23.81
CA SER A 513 -8.00 0.42 -24.47
C SER A 513 -7.82 1.52 -23.43
N PHE A 514 -6.85 2.42 -23.65
CA PHE A 514 -6.49 3.48 -22.70
C PHE A 514 -6.01 3.00 -21.32
N HIS A 515 -5.54 1.75 -21.23
CA HIS A 515 -4.83 1.27 -20.04
C HIS A 515 -3.33 1.22 -20.28
N PRO A 516 -2.49 1.43 -19.23
CA PRO A 516 -1.05 1.26 -19.36
C PRO A 516 -0.71 -0.16 -19.83
N ASN A 517 0.21 -0.27 -20.78
CA ASN A 517 0.77 -1.57 -21.16
C ASN A 517 1.96 -1.93 -20.23
N ALA A 518 2.68 -3.01 -20.53
CA ALA A 518 3.82 -3.43 -19.72
C ALA A 518 4.91 -2.34 -19.55
N LEU A 519 5.14 -1.50 -20.57
CA LEU A 519 6.05 -0.34 -20.45
C LEU A 519 5.46 0.70 -19.49
N GLY A 520 4.18 1.05 -19.67
CA GLY A 520 3.49 2.00 -18.81
C GLY A 520 3.50 1.61 -17.34
N HIS A 521 3.18 0.34 -17.02
CA HIS A 521 3.29 -0.17 -15.64
C HIS A 521 4.74 -0.19 -15.14
N GLY A 522 5.71 -0.39 -16.03
CA GLY A 522 7.13 -0.27 -15.69
C GLY A 522 7.51 1.14 -15.22
N LEU A 523 7.00 2.17 -15.91
CA LEU A 523 7.19 3.58 -15.56
C LEU A 523 6.44 3.95 -14.28
N MET A 524 5.20 3.48 -14.12
CA MET A 524 4.43 3.63 -12.88
C MET A 524 5.15 3.02 -11.68
N ALA A 525 5.69 1.81 -11.81
CA ALA A 525 6.46 1.15 -10.75
C ALA A 525 7.71 1.96 -10.37
N ASP A 526 8.37 2.61 -11.33
CA ASP A 526 9.52 3.48 -11.05
C ASP A 526 9.12 4.76 -10.31
N ARG A 527 8.01 5.40 -10.68
CA ARG A 527 7.47 6.56 -9.94
C ARG A 527 7.03 6.19 -8.52
N ILE A 528 6.39 5.04 -8.34
CA ILE A 528 6.01 4.55 -7.00
C ILE A 528 7.26 4.20 -6.18
N LYS A 529 8.28 3.60 -6.79
CA LYS A 529 9.56 3.34 -6.12
C LYS A 529 10.19 4.62 -5.58
N GLU A 530 10.16 5.71 -6.34
CA GLU A 530 10.67 7.01 -5.89
C GLU A 530 9.93 7.48 -4.62
N GLN A 531 8.60 7.42 -4.61
CA GLN A 531 7.80 7.72 -3.42
C GLN A 531 8.15 6.77 -2.25
N LEU A 532 8.23 5.47 -2.53
CA LEU A 532 8.50 4.47 -1.50
C LEU A 532 9.87 4.67 -0.84
N TYR A 533 10.90 5.06 -1.61
CA TYR A 533 12.23 5.36 -1.09
C TYR A 533 12.34 6.71 -0.40
N ALA A 534 11.57 7.70 -0.84
CA ALA A 534 11.48 8.98 -0.13
C ALA A 534 10.89 8.81 1.28
N GLY A 535 9.98 7.82 1.44
CA GLY A 535 9.25 7.58 2.68
C GLY A 535 8.04 8.52 2.83
N PRO A 536 7.22 8.33 3.88
CA PRO A 536 6.23 9.33 4.26
C PRO A 536 6.94 10.66 4.57
N ALA A 537 6.23 11.79 4.40
CA ALA A 537 6.78 13.11 4.69
C ALA A 537 7.49 13.14 6.07
N PRO A 538 8.67 13.78 6.20
CA PRO A 538 9.44 13.75 7.44
C PRO A 538 8.62 14.19 8.65
N SER A 539 8.41 13.29 9.62
CA SER A 539 7.77 13.64 10.89
C SER A 539 8.81 14.16 11.89
N PHE A 540 8.40 15.07 12.77
CA PHE A 540 9.20 15.50 13.92
C PHE A 540 8.38 15.37 15.21
N THR A 541 9.05 15.19 16.34
CA THR A 541 8.38 15.05 17.63
C THR A 541 7.97 16.42 18.17
N ILE A 542 6.72 16.54 18.62
CA ILE A 542 6.26 17.66 19.46
C ILE A 542 5.94 17.09 20.84
N HIS A 543 6.36 17.78 21.91
CA HIS A 543 5.97 17.46 23.29
C HIS A 543 4.80 18.32 23.78
N ARG A 544 4.15 17.88 24.87
CA ARG A 544 3.11 18.69 25.53
C ARG A 544 3.63 20.07 25.93
N GLY A 545 2.91 21.11 25.50
CA GLY A 545 3.26 22.50 25.76
C GLY A 545 4.44 23.02 24.93
N GLU A 546 4.97 22.23 24.00
CA GLU A 546 6.00 22.66 23.06
C GLU A 546 5.35 23.29 21.82
N THR A 547 5.96 24.35 21.31
CA THR A 547 5.65 24.91 19.99
C THR A 547 6.81 24.63 19.06
N VAL A 548 6.54 23.95 17.95
CA VAL A 548 7.49 23.81 16.86
C VAL A 548 7.09 24.71 15.71
N THR A 549 8.04 25.47 15.20
CA THR A 549 7.82 26.43 14.12
C THR A 549 8.54 25.99 12.84
N ARG A 550 7.88 26.18 11.69
CA ARG A 550 8.43 26.02 10.35
C ARG A 550 8.17 27.28 9.55
N THR A 551 9.08 27.62 8.64
CA THR A 551 8.88 28.70 7.68
C THR A 551 8.76 28.12 6.28
N PHE A 552 7.89 28.73 5.49
CA PHE A 552 7.59 28.30 4.13
C PHE A 552 7.56 29.52 3.22
N LEU A 553 8.26 29.45 2.09
CA LEU A 553 8.29 30.53 1.12
C LEU A 553 7.20 30.31 0.07
N VAL A 554 6.16 31.14 0.13
CA VAL A 554 5.06 31.13 -0.85
C VAL A 554 5.45 31.95 -2.07
N ARG A 555 5.36 31.35 -3.26
CA ARG A 555 5.77 31.99 -4.52
C ARG A 555 4.61 32.52 -5.36
N GLY A 556 3.37 32.16 -5.04
CA GLY A 556 2.13 32.51 -5.77
C GLY A 556 1.15 31.32 -5.78
N GLY A 557 -0.11 31.53 -6.18
CA GLY A 557 -1.18 30.51 -6.07
C GLY A 557 -1.90 30.58 -4.72
N GLY A 558 -2.36 29.45 -4.18
CA GLY A 558 -2.81 29.20 -2.82
C GLY A 558 -1.72 28.63 -1.88
N LEU A 559 -1.97 28.59 -0.57
CA LEU A 559 -1.08 27.97 0.43
C LEU A 559 -1.87 26.89 1.20
N ALA A 560 -1.44 25.64 1.10
CA ALA A 560 -1.96 24.56 1.93
C ALA A 560 -0.93 24.22 2.99
N VAL A 561 -1.42 24.09 4.20
CA VAL A 561 -0.66 23.60 5.33
C VAL A 561 -1.43 22.46 5.95
N ASN A 562 -0.82 21.29 5.95
CA ASN A 562 -1.36 20.07 6.51
C ASN A 562 -0.48 19.63 7.67
N VAL A 563 -1.10 19.39 8.81
CA VAL A 563 -0.45 18.87 10.01
C VAL A 563 -1.19 17.63 10.46
N GLY A 564 -0.48 16.51 10.59
CA GLY A 564 -1.06 15.21 10.93
C GLY A 564 -0.35 14.54 12.10
N TRP A 565 -1.09 13.80 12.92
CA TRP A 565 -0.60 13.13 14.14
C TRP A 565 -1.45 11.89 14.48
N PRO A 566 -0.92 10.89 15.21
CA PRO A 566 -1.58 9.61 15.43
C PRO A 566 -2.76 9.62 16.42
N GLY A 567 -2.91 10.61 17.31
CA GLY A 567 -4.13 10.69 18.12
C GLY A 567 -4.28 11.74 19.21
N SER A 568 -3.29 12.58 19.54
CA SER A 568 -3.52 13.70 20.47
C SER A 568 -4.09 14.95 19.77
N ASP A 569 -3.95 16.15 20.32
CA ASP A 569 -4.35 17.40 19.65
C ASP A 569 -3.14 18.33 19.54
N VAL A 570 -2.79 18.67 18.31
CA VAL A 570 -1.80 19.69 17.96
C VAL A 570 -2.55 20.85 17.33
N VAL A 571 -2.37 22.05 17.87
CA VAL A 571 -3.02 23.25 17.34
C VAL A 571 -2.06 23.98 16.41
N THR A 572 -2.51 24.17 15.19
CA THR A 572 -1.75 24.86 14.14
C THR A 572 -2.14 26.34 14.07
N THR A 573 -1.15 27.20 13.89
CA THR A 573 -1.32 28.65 13.71
C THR A 573 -0.45 29.11 12.55
N LEU A 574 -1.03 29.78 11.57
CA LEU A 574 -0.28 30.41 10.48
C LEU A 574 -0.06 31.89 10.79
N THR A 575 1.06 32.42 10.33
CA THR A 575 1.33 33.86 10.33
C THR A 575 1.83 34.26 8.95
N SER A 576 1.11 35.17 8.30
CA SER A 576 1.47 35.71 6.98
C SER A 576 2.70 36.62 7.05
N PRO A 577 3.36 36.91 5.92
CA PRO A 577 4.44 37.89 5.82
C PRO A 577 4.12 39.27 6.42
N SER A 578 2.90 39.77 6.27
CA SER A 578 2.45 41.03 6.88
C SER A 578 2.07 40.92 8.36
N GLY A 579 2.01 39.69 8.90
CA GLY A 579 1.72 39.41 10.31
C GLY A 579 0.26 39.07 10.61
N VAL A 580 -0.56 38.77 9.61
CA VAL A 580 -1.93 38.26 9.83
C VAL A 580 -1.86 36.85 10.41
N VAL A 581 -2.61 36.60 11.47
CA VAL A 581 -2.58 35.32 12.20
C VAL A 581 -3.85 34.52 11.92
N TYR A 582 -3.68 33.28 11.47
CA TYR A 582 -4.75 32.33 11.17
C TYR A 582 -4.78 31.27 12.26
N THR A 583 -5.93 31.08 12.89
CA THR A 583 -6.11 30.15 14.01
C THR A 583 -7.32 29.27 13.79
N ARG A 584 -7.41 28.14 14.51
CA ARG A 584 -8.58 27.25 14.51
C ARG A 584 -9.90 27.97 14.76
N SER A 585 -9.92 28.97 15.65
CA SER A 585 -11.13 29.75 15.97
C SER A 585 -11.38 30.93 15.05
N GLU A 586 -10.35 31.36 14.32
CA GLU A 586 -10.39 32.54 13.46
C GLU A 586 -9.47 32.31 12.25
N PRO A 587 -9.94 31.56 11.24
CA PRO A 587 -9.11 31.16 10.09
C PRO A 587 -8.96 32.28 9.06
N GLN A 588 -9.42 33.51 9.33
CA GLN A 588 -9.26 34.68 8.46
C GLN A 588 -9.67 34.46 6.99
N GLY A 589 -10.71 33.64 6.77
CA GLY A 589 -11.22 33.32 5.43
C GLY A 589 -10.49 32.19 4.71
N ALA A 590 -9.48 31.55 5.32
CA ALA A 590 -8.93 30.29 4.85
C ALA A 590 -9.95 29.15 5.00
N ASP A 591 -9.98 28.22 4.06
CA ASP A 591 -10.62 26.93 4.31
C ASP A 591 -9.83 26.19 5.40
N HIS A 592 -10.55 25.65 6.37
CA HIS A 592 -9.96 25.09 7.58
C HIS A 592 -10.81 23.93 8.05
N GLY A 593 -10.13 22.84 8.35
CA GLY A 593 -10.72 21.68 9.00
C GLY A 593 -9.76 21.05 9.97
N ASN A 594 -10.30 20.49 11.03
CA ASN A 594 -9.54 19.74 12.01
C ASN A 594 -10.31 18.49 12.44
N GLY A 595 -9.56 17.45 12.80
CA GLY A 595 -10.08 16.19 13.29
C GLY A 595 -9.19 15.61 14.38
N PRO A 596 -9.45 14.38 14.84
CA PRO A 596 -8.70 13.75 15.92
C PRO A 596 -7.23 13.48 15.59
N THR A 597 -6.86 13.48 14.30
CA THR A 597 -5.51 13.11 13.82
C THR A 597 -4.94 14.12 12.83
N TYR A 598 -5.60 15.27 12.64
CA TYR A 598 -5.20 16.23 11.63
C TYR A 598 -5.73 17.64 11.89
N GLU A 599 -5.04 18.61 11.31
CA GLU A 599 -5.53 19.97 11.08
C GLU A 599 -4.93 20.49 9.79
N TYR A 600 -5.76 21.14 8.97
CA TYR A 600 -5.33 21.76 7.74
C TYR A 600 -5.82 23.20 7.64
N PHE A 601 -5.05 24.00 6.90
CA PHE A 601 -5.43 25.33 6.43
C PHE A 601 -5.16 25.40 4.94
N GLN A 602 -6.09 25.99 4.20
CA GLN A 602 -5.90 26.39 2.82
C GLN A 602 -6.22 27.88 2.68
N VAL A 603 -5.21 28.66 2.34
CA VAL A 603 -5.34 30.08 2.04
C VAL A 603 -5.36 30.22 0.52
N ASP A 604 -6.49 30.54 -0.08
CA ASP A 604 -6.61 30.58 -1.56
C ASP A 604 -5.79 31.71 -2.18
N ASN A 605 -5.65 32.84 -1.47
CA ASN A 605 -4.89 34.02 -1.92
C ASN A 605 -3.86 34.49 -0.86
N PRO A 606 -2.82 33.69 -0.58
CA PRO A 606 -1.78 34.00 0.38
C PRO A 606 -0.91 35.16 -0.13
N GLU A 607 -0.49 36.01 0.80
CA GLU A 607 0.59 36.97 0.54
C GLU A 607 1.86 36.23 0.09
N GLN A 608 2.49 36.68 -1.00
CA GLN A 608 3.79 36.15 -1.39
C GLN A 608 4.85 36.50 -0.34
N GLY A 609 5.73 35.55 -0.03
CA GLY A 609 6.79 35.72 0.95
C GLY A 609 6.87 34.60 1.96
N GLU A 610 7.61 34.84 3.03
CA GLU A 610 7.87 33.83 4.06
C GLU A 610 6.71 33.77 5.06
N TRP A 611 5.96 32.68 5.02
CA TRP A 611 4.94 32.32 6.00
C TRP A 611 5.55 31.54 7.15
N THR A 612 4.96 31.72 8.34
CA THR A 612 5.34 30.97 9.54
C THR A 612 4.21 30.05 9.97
N VAL A 613 4.51 28.78 10.17
CA VAL A 613 3.58 27.76 10.70
C VAL A 613 4.05 27.38 12.08
N SER A 614 3.20 27.56 13.09
CA SER A 614 3.46 27.16 14.47
C SER A 614 2.52 26.03 14.87
N MET A 615 3.08 24.94 15.38
CA MET A 615 2.36 23.75 15.81
C MET A 615 2.57 23.58 17.31
N TYR A 616 1.50 23.66 18.10
CA TYR A 616 1.53 23.62 19.56
C TYR A 616 0.90 22.33 20.10
N GLY A 617 1.65 21.54 20.86
CA GLY A 617 1.16 20.31 21.46
C GLY A 617 0.23 20.58 22.65
N VAL A 618 -1.10 20.50 22.45
CA VAL A 618 -2.10 20.78 23.49
C VAL A 618 -2.28 19.58 24.41
N ASP A 619 -2.66 18.43 23.85
CA ASP A 619 -2.90 17.18 24.61
C ASP A 619 -1.94 16.06 24.24
N VAL A 620 -0.72 16.42 23.87
CA VAL A 620 0.31 15.47 23.45
C VAL A 620 0.82 14.66 24.65
N ASP A 621 1.21 13.39 24.40
CA ASP A 621 1.86 12.55 25.41
C ASP A 621 3.17 13.21 25.92
N PRO A 622 3.51 13.10 27.22
CA PRO A 622 4.78 13.63 27.74
C PRO A 622 6.03 13.09 27.03
N ALA A 623 6.01 11.88 26.50
CA ALA A 623 7.09 11.29 25.70
C ALA A 623 7.23 11.94 24.30
N GLY A 624 6.25 12.76 23.90
CA GLY A 624 6.18 13.42 22.61
C GLY A 624 5.48 12.55 21.56
N GLU A 625 4.97 13.20 20.52
CA GLU A 625 4.20 12.55 19.46
C GLU A 625 4.78 12.92 18.09
N PRO A 626 4.85 11.97 17.14
CA PRO A 626 5.32 12.24 15.79
C PRO A 626 4.27 13.06 15.04
N VAL A 627 4.65 14.28 14.67
CA VAL A 627 3.85 15.20 13.88
C VAL A 627 4.42 15.26 12.47
N THR A 628 3.56 15.02 11.48
CA THR A 628 3.83 15.24 10.07
C THR A 628 3.41 16.66 9.71
N PHE A 629 4.19 17.30 8.83
CA PHE A 629 3.95 18.65 8.37
C PHE A 629 4.28 18.70 6.89
N ASP A 630 3.29 19.07 6.09
CA ASP A 630 3.47 19.43 4.70
C ASP A 630 2.88 20.82 4.48
N ALA A 631 3.73 21.72 4.00
CA ALA A 631 3.30 22.99 3.44
C ALA A 631 3.74 23.01 1.98
N TYR A 632 2.81 23.32 1.11
CA TYR A 632 3.08 23.48 -0.32
C TYR A 632 2.26 24.64 -0.86
N ASP A 633 2.82 25.31 -1.87
CA ASP A 633 2.03 26.19 -2.72
C ASP A 633 0.99 25.29 -3.39
N VAL A 634 -0.28 25.48 -3.01
CA VAL A 634 -1.38 24.96 -3.81
C VAL A 634 -1.42 25.91 -5.01
N PRO A 635 -1.66 25.44 -6.23
CA PRO A 635 -2.39 26.28 -7.17
C PRO A 635 -3.66 26.79 -6.45
N ILE A 636 -4.23 27.94 -6.79
CA ILE A 636 -5.52 28.33 -6.19
C ILE A 636 -6.50 27.14 -6.38
N ALA A 637 -7.57 27.04 -5.57
CA ALA A 637 -8.70 26.18 -5.96
C ALA A 637 -9.26 26.74 -7.26
N ASN A 638 -8.60 26.35 -8.34
CA ASN A 638 -8.65 27.01 -9.62
C ASN A 638 -10.06 26.87 -10.14
N GLU A 639 -10.74 27.98 -10.30
CA GLU A 639 -11.98 28.00 -11.04
C GLU A 639 -11.61 27.99 -12.51
N ALA A 640 -11.70 26.80 -13.12
CA ALA A 640 -11.45 26.64 -14.55
C ALA A 640 -12.07 27.81 -15.35
N PRO A 641 -11.34 28.39 -16.31
CA PRO A 641 -11.72 29.62 -16.96
C PRO A 641 -13.08 29.46 -17.64
N THR A 642 -13.76 30.56 -17.95
CA THR A 642 -14.93 30.54 -18.84
C THR A 642 -14.49 30.87 -20.26
N ALA A 643 -14.40 29.85 -21.13
CA ALA A 643 -14.15 30.03 -22.55
C ALA A 643 -15.37 30.70 -23.23
N ALA A 644 -15.14 31.81 -23.91
CA ALA A 644 -16.17 32.47 -24.70
C ALA A 644 -15.66 32.78 -26.11
N LEU A 645 -16.30 32.18 -27.11
CA LEU A 645 -15.98 32.39 -28.51
C LEU A 645 -17.04 33.22 -29.24
N SER A 646 -16.57 34.03 -30.19
CA SER A 646 -17.40 34.64 -31.23
C SER A 646 -16.79 34.41 -32.61
N VAL A 647 -17.65 34.19 -33.59
CA VAL A 647 -17.26 33.87 -34.98
C VAL A 647 -17.94 34.84 -35.92
N THR A 648 -17.15 35.55 -36.74
CA THR A 648 -17.68 36.47 -37.75
C THR A 648 -17.03 36.20 -39.11
N GLY A 649 -17.78 36.35 -40.19
CA GLY A 649 -17.25 36.08 -41.53
C GLY A 649 -18.32 35.66 -42.52
N SER A 650 -17.89 35.42 -43.76
CA SER A 650 -18.76 34.84 -44.79
C SER A 650 -17.94 34.24 -45.92
N GLY A 651 -18.53 33.33 -46.69
CA GLY A 651 -17.79 32.57 -47.70
C GLY A 651 -16.94 31.51 -47.01
N ARG A 652 -15.61 31.55 -47.21
CA ARG A 652 -14.66 30.57 -46.63
C ARG A 652 -13.75 31.12 -45.56
N THR A 653 -13.72 32.43 -45.37
CA THR A 653 -12.82 33.09 -44.41
C THR A 653 -13.63 33.62 -43.24
N PHE A 654 -13.21 33.25 -42.04
CA PHE A 654 -13.84 33.60 -40.77
C PHE A 654 -12.79 34.11 -39.79
N GLN A 655 -13.21 35.07 -38.98
CA GLN A 655 -12.49 35.65 -37.86
C GLN A 655 -13.05 35.02 -36.58
N PHE A 656 -12.14 34.52 -35.75
CA PHE A 656 -12.43 33.85 -34.49
C PHE A 656 -11.85 34.68 -33.35
N ASP A 657 -12.69 34.95 -32.36
CA ASP A 657 -12.38 35.85 -31.26
C ASP A 657 -12.74 35.21 -29.92
N ALA A 658 -11.73 35.00 -29.09
CA ALA A 658 -11.80 34.46 -27.72
C ALA A 658 -11.72 35.57 -26.65
N GLY A 659 -11.70 36.85 -27.03
CA GLY A 659 -11.48 37.98 -26.12
C GLY A 659 -12.60 38.21 -25.10
N GLY A 660 -13.71 37.50 -25.21
CA GLY A 660 -14.75 37.45 -24.18
C GLY A 660 -14.49 36.43 -23.07
N SER A 661 -13.43 35.60 -23.19
CA SER A 661 -13.10 34.57 -22.20
C SER A 661 -12.59 35.22 -20.93
N THR A 662 -12.94 34.63 -19.79
CA THR A 662 -12.60 35.16 -18.47
C THR A 662 -12.11 34.06 -17.56
N ASP A 663 -11.43 34.47 -16.50
CA ASP A 663 -10.96 33.62 -15.42
C ASP A 663 -11.28 34.38 -14.12
N SER A 664 -11.99 33.75 -13.20
CA SER A 664 -12.55 34.40 -12.02
C SER A 664 -11.52 34.59 -10.91
N ASP A 665 -10.53 33.71 -10.84
CA ASP A 665 -9.51 33.67 -9.81
C ASP A 665 -8.09 33.85 -10.36
N GLY A 666 -7.89 33.74 -11.67
CA GLY A 666 -6.59 33.87 -12.30
C GLY A 666 -6.54 34.74 -13.56
N ALA A 667 -5.58 34.40 -14.42
CA ALA A 667 -5.40 34.97 -15.74
C ALA A 667 -5.23 33.87 -16.79
N ILE A 668 -5.91 34.05 -17.92
CA ILE A 668 -5.75 33.18 -19.09
C ILE A 668 -4.32 33.28 -19.65
N THR A 669 -3.64 32.14 -19.77
CA THR A 669 -2.26 32.03 -20.28
C THR A 669 -2.17 31.49 -21.70
N ASP A 670 -3.13 30.66 -22.15
CA ASP A 670 -3.11 30.05 -23.49
C ASP A 670 -4.49 30.02 -24.15
N PHE A 671 -4.47 30.11 -25.49
CA PHE A 671 -5.65 29.98 -26.36
C PHE A 671 -5.30 29.06 -27.52
N MET A 672 -6.07 28.00 -27.71
CA MET A 672 -5.91 27.07 -28.82
C MET A 672 -7.23 26.88 -29.57
N TRP A 673 -7.15 26.96 -30.88
CA TRP A 673 -8.27 26.76 -31.79
C TRP A 673 -8.08 25.47 -32.57
N ASP A 674 -9.09 24.61 -32.57
CA ASP A 674 -9.26 23.50 -33.51
C ASP A 674 -10.44 23.81 -34.43
N PHE A 675 -10.18 24.04 -35.71
CA PHE A 675 -11.23 24.47 -36.66
C PHE A 675 -12.11 23.32 -37.17
N GLY A 676 -11.78 22.07 -36.83
CA GLY A 676 -12.54 20.90 -37.28
C GLY A 676 -12.34 20.55 -38.75
N ASP A 677 -11.36 21.13 -39.43
CA ASP A 677 -10.88 20.73 -40.76
C ASP A 677 -9.45 20.15 -40.74
N GLY A 678 -8.92 19.93 -39.53
CA GLY A 678 -7.57 19.46 -39.27
C GLY A 678 -6.54 20.58 -39.07
N ALA A 679 -6.91 21.85 -39.29
CA ALA A 679 -6.07 22.98 -38.96
C ALA A 679 -6.28 23.44 -37.50
N THR A 680 -5.19 23.91 -36.88
CA THR A 680 -5.21 24.54 -35.56
C THR A 680 -4.52 25.89 -35.57
N ALA A 681 -4.85 26.77 -34.63
CA ALA A 681 -4.16 28.04 -34.42
C ALA A 681 -4.06 28.36 -32.92
N THR A 682 -3.23 29.33 -32.57
CA THR A 682 -3.12 29.85 -31.20
C THR A 682 -3.34 31.35 -31.15
N GLY A 683 -3.79 31.83 -29.99
CA GLY A 683 -4.01 33.25 -29.71
C GLY A 683 -5.48 33.66 -29.62
N ALA A 684 -5.72 34.78 -28.93
CA ALA A 684 -7.08 35.27 -28.63
C ALA A 684 -7.88 35.71 -29.87
N HIS A 685 -7.21 36.11 -30.96
CA HIS A 685 -7.83 36.51 -32.21
C HIS A 685 -7.12 35.84 -33.39
N VAL A 686 -7.85 35.07 -34.19
CA VAL A 686 -7.28 34.34 -35.34
C VAL A 686 -8.19 34.41 -36.56
N GLU A 687 -7.57 34.42 -37.75
CA GLU A 687 -8.28 34.28 -39.03
C GLU A 687 -8.05 32.87 -39.57
N HIS A 688 -9.11 32.20 -40.02
CA HIS A 688 -9.01 30.91 -40.71
C HIS A 688 -9.79 30.91 -42.02
N THR A 689 -9.23 30.21 -43.02
CA THR A 689 -9.86 30.03 -44.33
C THR A 689 -10.04 28.55 -44.64
N TYR A 690 -11.30 28.10 -44.68
CA TYR A 690 -11.64 26.71 -45.00
C TYR A 690 -11.40 26.41 -46.48
N ALA A 691 -10.78 25.26 -46.77
CA ALA A 691 -10.53 24.83 -48.14
C ALA A 691 -11.81 24.44 -48.90
N TYR A 692 -12.82 23.93 -48.18
CA TYR A 692 -14.04 23.37 -48.73
C TYR A 692 -15.29 23.97 -48.07
N ASP A 693 -16.39 23.94 -48.81
CA ASP A 693 -17.71 24.24 -48.26
C ASP A 693 -18.18 23.04 -47.42
N GLY A 694 -18.86 23.28 -46.31
CA GLY A 694 -19.24 22.24 -45.35
C GLY A 694 -19.69 22.80 -44.02
N SER A 695 -20.18 21.91 -43.15
CA SER A 695 -20.44 22.24 -41.75
C SER A 695 -19.21 21.88 -40.92
N PHE A 696 -18.67 22.86 -40.21
CA PHE A 696 -17.54 22.67 -39.31
C PHE A 696 -17.92 23.12 -37.90
N ALA A 697 -17.32 22.49 -36.90
CA ALA A 697 -17.53 22.77 -35.49
C ALA A 697 -16.19 23.20 -34.86
N PRO A 698 -15.76 24.45 -35.05
CA PRO A 698 -14.59 25.01 -34.39
C PRO A 698 -14.74 24.97 -32.87
N VAL A 699 -13.65 24.57 -32.20
CA VAL A 699 -13.52 24.51 -30.73
C VAL A 699 -12.41 25.43 -30.29
N LEU A 700 -12.71 26.23 -29.27
CA LEU A 700 -11.77 27.02 -28.50
C LEU A 700 -11.44 26.26 -27.22
N GLU A 701 -10.16 26.16 -26.90
CA GLU A 701 -9.63 25.81 -25.58
C GLU A 701 -8.97 27.05 -24.99
N VAL A 702 -9.27 27.31 -23.73
CA VAL A 702 -8.68 28.38 -22.91
C VAL A 702 -8.01 27.73 -21.72
N VAL A 703 -6.76 28.09 -21.44
CA VAL A 703 -6.01 27.61 -20.27
C VAL A 703 -5.67 28.79 -19.38
N ASP A 704 -5.89 28.65 -18.07
CA ASP A 704 -5.54 29.63 -17.05
C ASP A 704 -4.07 29.54 -16.61
N ASP A 705 -3.67 30.29 -15.59
CA ASP A 705 -2.33 30.30 -15.01
C ASP A 705 -2.07 29.19 -13.99
N ASP A 706 -3.12 28.44 -13.62
CA ASP A 706 -3.06 27.26 -12.74
C ASP A 706 -3.10 25.93 -13.53
N GLY A 707 -3.30 25.99 -14.85
CA GLY A 707 -3.25 24.88 -15.79
C GLY A 707 -4.57 24.18 -16.06
N ASP A 708 -5.73 24.62 -15.52
CA ASP A 708 -7.02 24.05 -15.97
C ASP A 708 -7.42 24.65 -17.31
N SER A 709 -8.37 23.96 -17.94
CA SER A 709 -8.84 24.31 -19.27
C SER A 709 -10.35 24.28 -19.34
N SER A 710 -10.91 25.21 -20.10
CA SER A 710 -12.29 25.16 -20.52
C SER A 710 -12.43 25.27 -22.02
N PHE A 711 -13.57 24.77 -22.51
CA PHE A 711 -13.81 24.58 -23.92
C PHE A 711 -15.11 25.24 -24.34
N ALA A 712 -15.12 25.81 -25.53
CA ALA A 712 -16.34 26.35 -26.11
C ALA A 712 -16.41 26.05 -27.61
N GLN A 713 -17.62 25.84 -28.14
CA GLN A 713 -17.83 25.43 -29.53
C GLN A 713 -18.82 26.34 -30.26
N ALA A 714 -18.61 26.54 -31.57
CA ALA A 714 -19.59 27.17 -32.45
C ALA A 714 -19.85 26.30 -33.69
N ALA A 715 -21.11 26.22 -34.12
CA ALA A 715 -21.46 25.61 -35.39
C ALA A 715 -21.29 26.64 -36.53
N THR A 716 -20.45 26.34 -37.52
CA THR A 716 -20.23 27.23 -38.67
C THR A 716 -20.58 26.52 -39.98
N ASN A 717 -21.61 27.03 -40.66
CA ASN A 717 -21.99 26.57 -42.01
C ASN A 717 -21.22 27.38 -43.06
N ILE A 718 -20.25 26.74 -43.70
CA ILE A 718 -19.39 27.32 -44.73
C ILE A 718 -20.01 27.04 -46.09
N ALA A 719 -20.43 28.09 -46.79
CA ALA A 719 -20.94 28.00 -48.15
C ALA A 719 -20.31 29.09 -49.02
N ARG A 720 -19.96 28.77 -50.26
CA ARG A 720 -19.72 29.81 -51.28
C ARG A 720 -20.98 30.66 -51.40
N LYS A 721 -20.81 31.97 -51.19
CA LYS A 721 -21.82 32.97 -51.54
C LYS A 721 -22.12 32.96 -53.03
#